data_AF-A0A0W0Z568-F1
#
_entry.id   AF-A0A0W0Z568-F1
#
_cell.length_a   1.000
_cell.length_b   1.000
_cell.length_c   1.000
_cell.angle_alpha   90.00
_cell.angle_beta   90.00
_cell.angle_gamma   90.00
#
_symmetry.space_group_name_H-M   'P 1'
#
loop_
_entity.id
_entity.type
_entity.pdbx_description
1 polymer ?
#
loop_
_entity_poly.entity_id
_entity_poly.type
_entity_poly.pdbx_seq_one_letter_code
_entity_poly.pdbx_strand_id
1 'polypeptide(L)'
;MFVEAHKIQEKFQGFLEYSTSLNSLWFQCISKNLERANQAAQSFIKLNQAQTYPSPMIINDAVEYMTDFAQRSILFWDIMGKRGNQYLKHEEEGQPPVLIFSYRILMDGRYFERAVNYALLEIIPPEGVRIDPAKRPYVIVDPRAGHGAGISGFKDESQVGVALRAGHPVYVVIFFPVPEPDQTLGDVTAAHEKFLNEVALRHPDSPKPCVIGNCQGGWAILTLMAANSNVAGVAVVNGAPLSYWGGENGKNPMRYLGGLLGGSWIAQLAGDLGNGKFDGANLVMNFEMANPRITYWEKYYNLFVNIDEEEARFLSFERWWGGFSLMNVNEMRGIVENLFIGNKLVHGKIPLGESSNNLDLRNISVPVIVFCSKGDTITPPEQALNWIADLYSNTLEIKLDGQVIVYLVHESVGHLGIFVSSAVAKKEHHQIVGLLNYIEHLGPGLYELKLHEITDDAGASPHYLAHLEERSIADISSRKKNNEEIFNYVRMISEYNAMSYDLFPGPIIRHFSNELTAEFMRKIHPLRQNQYALSHLNPFLYPVFWSSPLVRQNRITIAENNFFLQQQVYFSSFIEGMWNVLGTSRDDAIELIFYAIYGYLQFVAPPDIEKKGFIHFVEKDYNEKAEQLVVAHICDGGVPEALLRILLLLIKTQGYIIGTNFPNVVQKLRESEALKHLDRNAIKQIVHTQTIMIEHDPELAFNTLPHLLKSSEERALVIQIIENILQSFKTPPSEKYQAKFQSIKRLLEIRSP
;
A
#
# COMPACT_ATOMS: atom_id res chain seq x y z
N MET A 1 7.59 -1.55 51.89
CA MET A 1 6.67 -2.61 52.38
C MET A 1 5.23 -2.48 51.87
N PHE A 2 4.34 -1.61 52.39
CA PHE A 2 2.93 -1.58 51.92
C PHE A 2 2.76 -1.18 50.44
N VAL A 3 3.59 -0.25 49.94
CA VAL A 3 3.60 0.16 48.52
C VAL A 3 4.15 -0.94 47.58
N GLU A 4 5.05 -1.79 48.06
CA GLU A 4 5.57 -2.94 47.29
C GLU A 4 4.56 -4.08 47.23
N ALA A 5 3.87 -4.36 48.33
CA ALA A 5 2.82 -5.38 48.37
C ALA A 5 1.67 -5.06 47.39
N HIS A 6 1.27 -3.80 47.30
CA HIS A 6 0.26 -3.34 46.33
C HIS A 6 0.71 -3.56 44.87
N LYS A 7 1.94 -3.17 44.54
CA LYS A 7 2.50 -3.38 43.19
C LYS A 7 2.62 -4.86 42.82
N ILE A 8 2.98 -5.71 43.78
CA ILE A 8 3.06 -7.17 43.56
C ILE A 8 1.65 -7.73 43.31
N GLN A 9 0.65 -7.27 44.06
CA GLN A 9 -0.74 -7.69 43.89
C GLN A 9 -1.31 -7.25 42.54
N GLU A 10 -1.07 -6.01 42.11
CA GLU A 10 -1.46 -5.50 40.78
C GLU A 10 -0.80 -6.29 39.65
N LYS A 11 0.51 -6.57 39.75
CA LYS A 11 1.21 -7.40 38.76
C LYS A 11 0.65 -8.83 38.70
N PHE A 12 0.33 -9.43 39.84
CA PHE A 12 -0.24 -10.77 39.90
C PHE A 12 -1.67 -10.82 39.32
N GLN A 13 -2.48 -9.79 39.59
CA GLN A 13 -3.81 -9.66 38.99
C GLN A 13 -3.73 -9.48 37.48
N GLY A 14 -2.86 -8.60 36.99
CA GLY A 14 -2.61 -8.42 35.55
C GLY A 14 -2.12 -9.70 34.87
N PHE A 15 -1.29 -10.50 35.54
CA PHE A 15 -0.86 -11.80 35.04
C PHE A 15 -2.03 -12.80 34.86
N LEU A 16 -2.96 -12.85 35.81
CA LEU A 16 -4.15 -13.72 35.72
C LEU A 16 -5.13 -13.24 34.64
N GLU A 17 -5.35 -11.93 34.53
CA GLU A 17 -6.17 -11.32 33.48
C GLU A 17 -5.59 -11.61 32.09
N TYR A 18 -4.26 -11.44 31.93
CA TYR A 18 -3.57 -11.77 30.70
C TYR A 18 -3.67 -13.25 30.34
N SER A 19 -3.49 -14.15 31.32
CA SER A 19 -3.64 -15.59 31.10
C SER A 19 -5.06 -15.96 30.65
N THR A 20 -6.08 -15.27 31.16
CA THR A 20 -7.47 -15.43 30.70
C THR A 20 -7.65 -14.96 29.26
N SER A 21 -7.05 -13.82 28.89
CA SER A 21 -7.03 -13.31 27.52
C SER A 21 -6.35 -14.30 26.56
N LEU A 22 -5.18 -14.83 26.94
CA LEU A 22 -4.45 -15.83 26.16
C LEU A 22 -5.25 -17.13 25.96
N ASN A 23 -5.95 -17.60 27.00
CA ASN A 23 -6.87 -18.74 26.87
C ASN A 23 -7.99 -18.45 25.88
N SER A 24 -8.55 -17.23 25.89
CA SER A 24 -9.60 -16.83 24.94
C SER A 24 -9.09 -16.84 23.50
N LEU A 25 -7.87 -16.34 23.26
CA LEU A 25 -7.20 -16.38 21.97
C LEU A 25 -6.97 -17.83 21.52
N TRP A 26 -6.51 -18.70 22.43
CA TRP A 26 -6.31 -20.12 22.14
C TRP A 26 -7.61 -20.83 21.72
N PHE A 27 -8.72 -20.56 22.41
CA PHE A 27 -10.04 -21.08 22.00
C PHE A 27 -10.49 -20.55 20.63
N GLN A 28 -10.23 -19.28 20.32
CA GLN A 28 -10.53 -18.71 19.01
C GLN A 28 -9.72 -19.40 17.90
N CYS A 29 -8.42 -19.58 18.09
CA CYS A 29 -7.56 -20.30 17.16
C CYS A 29 -8.03 -21.75 16.94
N ILE A 30 -8.39 -22.47 18.01
CA ILE A 30 -8.92 -23.84 17.87
C ILE A 30 -10.22 -23.86 17.08
N SER A 31 -11.16 -22.98 17.41
CA SER A 31 -12.46 -22.90 16.72
C SER A 31 -12.28 -22.62 15.23
N LYS A 32 -11.39 -21.68 14.88
CA LYS A 32 -11.03 -21.35 13.50
C LYS A 32 -10.40 -22.54 12.76
N ASN A 33 -9.45 -23.25 13.39
CA ASN A 33 -8.84 -24.43 12.79
C ASN A 33 -9.83 -25.57 12.59
N LEU A 34 -10.76 -25.79 13.53
CA LEU A 34 -11.83 -26.78 13.40
C LEU A 34 -12.78 -26.44 12.23
N GLU A 35 -13.12 -25.16 12.05
CA GLU A 35 -13.94 -24.72 10.91
C GLU A 35 -13.24 -25.01 9.58
N ARG A 36 -11.95 -24.66 9.46
CA ARG A 36 -11.14 -24.94 8.25
C ARG A 36 -10.98 -26.44 8.00
N ALA A 37 -10.76 -27.23 9.05
CA ALA A 37 -10.68 -28.69 8.95
C ALA A 37 -12.03 -29.29 8.49
N ASN A 38 -13.15 -28.76 8.98
CA ASN A 38 -14.48 -29.16 8.53
C ASN A 38 -14.71 -28.82 7.05
N GLN A 39 -14.31 -27.62 6.59
CA GLN A 39 -14.36 -27.26 5.17
C GLN A 39 -13.53 -28.23 4.30
N ALA A 40 -12.31 -28.57 4.72
CA ALA A 40 -11.48 -29.56 4.03
C ALA A 40 -12.12 -30.96 4.03
N ALA A 41 -12.70 -31.38 5.15
CA ALA A 41 -13.42 -32.66 5.26
C ALA A 41 -14.67 -32.69 4.36
N GLN A 42 -15.40 -31.58 4.23
CA GLN A 42 -16.52 -31.47 3.29
C GLN A 42 -16.07 -31.61 1.84
N SER A 43 -14.94 -31.00 1.45
CA SER A 43 -14.36 -31.22 0.11
C SER A 43 -14.00 -32.68 -0.12
N PHE A 44 -13.45 -33.37 0.88
CA PHE A 44 -13.17 -34.81 0.82
C PHE A 44 -14.45 -35.66 0.74
N ILE A 45 -15.50 -35.30 1.48
CA ILE A 45 -16.79 -36.00 1.41
C ILE A 45 -17.41 -35.84 0.02
N LYS A 46 -17.38 -34.64 -0.57
CA LYS A 46 -17.85 -34.40 -1.95
C LYS A 46 -17.07 -35.24 -2.96
N LEU A 47 -15.74 -35.32 -2.82
CA LEU A 47 -14.90 -36.20 -3.63
C LEU A 47 -15.38 -37.66 -3.55
N ASN A 48 -15.65 -38.17 -2.34
CA ASN A 48 -16.14 -39.55 -2.16
C ASN A 48 -17.59 -39.76 -2.63
N GLN A 49 -18.48 -38.79 -2.44
CA GLN A 49 -19.87 -38.87 -2.89
C GLN A 49 -19.99 -38.81 -4.41
N ALA A 50 -19.06 -38.13 -5.07
CA ALA A 50 -18.99 -38.10 -6.52
C ALA A 50 -18.52 -39.45 -7.11
N GLN A 51 -18.15 -40.47 -6.33
CA GLN A 51 -17.69 -41.76 -6.84
C GLN A 51 -18.80 -42.66 -7.42
N THR A 52 -20.09 -42.35 -7.25
CA THR A 52 -21.17 -43.15 -7.84
C THR A 52 -21.43 -42.76 -9.30
N TYR A 53 -20.74 -43.43 -10.22
CA TYR A 53 -20.90 -43.24 -11.67
C TYR A 53 -21.82 -44.31 -12.29
N PRO A 54 -22.93 -43.95 -12.95
CA PRO A 54 -23.79 -44.91 -13.61
C PRO A 54 -23.51 -44.94 -15.13
N SER A 55 -22.50 -45.66 -15.65
CA SER A 55 -22.41 -45.89 -17.12
C SER A 55 -21.35 -46.90 -17.61
N PRO A 56 -21.60 -47.63 -18.72
CA PRO A 56 -20.60 -48.42 -19.47
C PRO A 56 -19.52 -47.60 -20.22
N MET A 57 -19.50 -46.26 -20.15
CA MET A 57 -18.50 -45.40 -20.83
C MET A 57 -17.22 -45.10 -20.02
N ILE A 58 -17.08 -45.64 -18.80
CA ILE A 58 -15.97 -45.32 -17.88
C ILE A 58 -14.57 -45.52 -18.47
N ILE A 59 -14.39 -46.52 -19.34
CA ILE A 59 -13.10 -46.81 -19.97
C ILE A 59 -12.73 -45.71 -20.98
N ASN A 60 -13.72 -45.23 -21.76
CA ASN A 60 -13.48 -44.15 -22.72
C ASN A 60 -13.19 -42.85 -22.00
N ASP A 61 -14.00 -42.50 -20.98
CA ASP A 61 -13.77 -41.31 -20.15
C ASP A 61 -12.38 -41.35 -19.49
N ALA A 62 -11.92 -42.52 -19.04
CA ALA A 62 -10.60 -42.72 -18.46
C ALA A 62 -9.47 -42.54 -19.48
N VAL A 63 -9.61 -43.11 -20.68
CA VAL A 63 -8.60 -42.97 -21.75
C VAL A 63 -8.51 -41.53 -22.24
N GLU A 64 -9.63 -40.85 -22.42
CA GLU A 64 -9.68 -39.42 -22.76
C GLU A 64 -8.97 -38.59 -21.68
N TYR A 65 -9.29 -38.82 -20.41
CA TYR A 65 -8.65 -38.13 -19.30
C TYR A 65 -7.15 -38.41 -19.19
N MET A 66 -6.72 -39.68 -19.29
CA MET A 66 -5.30 -40.02 -19.23
C MET A 66 -4.52 -39.37 -20.37
N THR A 67 -5.10 -39.33 -21.57
CA THR A 67 -4.48 -38.70 -22.75
C THR A 67 -4.34 -37.19 -22.51
N ASP A 68 -5.43 -36.52 -22.15
CA ASP A 68 -5.43 -35.09 -21.84
C ASP A 68 -4.46 -34.75 -20.68
N PHE A 69 -4.52 -35.48 -19.58
CA PHE A 69 -3.64 -35.30 -18.42
C PHE A 69 -2.16 -35.49 -18.78
N ALA A 70 -1.82 -36.50 -19.58
CA ALA A 70 -0.45 -36.74 -20.03
C ALA A 70 0.05 -35.58 -20.93
N GLN A 71 -0.79 -35.10 -21.85
CA GLN A 71 -0.47 -33.96 -22.69
C GLN A 71 -0.27 -32.69 -21.86
N ARG A 72 -1.22 -32.35 -20.98
CA ARG A 72 -1.11 -31.20 -20.06
C ARG A 72 0.13 -31.30 -19.17
N SER A 73 0.50 -32.49 -18.72
CA SER A 73 1.72 -32.72 -17.92
C SER A 73 2.99 -32.41 -18.71
N ILE A 74 3.10 -32.87 -19.96
CA ILE A 74 4.24 -32.56 -20.83
C ILE A 74 4.34 -31.05 -21.07
N LEU A 75 3.21 -30.40 -21.39
CA LEU A 75 3.18 -28.96 -21.62
C LEU A 75 3.48 -28.15 -20.35
N PHE A 76 3.01 -28.60 -19.18
CA PHE A 76 3.33 -27.99 -17.90
C PHE A 76 4.84 -28.01 -17.65
N TRP A 77 5.48 -29.16 -17.81
CA TRP A 77 6.93 -29.26 -17.61
C TRP A 77 7.74 -28.50 -18.67
N ASP A 78 7.24 -28.42 -19.91
CA ASP A 78 7.80 -27.55 -20.96
C ASP A 78 7.79 -26.08 -20.53
N ILE A 79 6.66 -25.59 -20.01
CA ILE A 79 6.51 -24.21 -19.51
C ILE A 79 7.39 -23.97 -18.27
N MET A 80 7.45 -24.92 -17.34
CA MET A 80 8.33 -24.81 -16.18
C MET A 80 9.81 -24.75 -16.58
N GLY A 81 10.21 -25.51 -17.61
CA GLY A 81 11.55 -25.43 -18.19
C GLY A 81 11.82 -24.09 -18.89
N LYS A 82 10.84 -23.58 -19.66
CA LYS A 82 10.91 -22.23 -20.26
C LYS A 82 11.05 -21.14 -19.19
N ARG A 83 10.37 -21.28 -18.05
CA ARG A 83 10.52 -20.36 -16.92
C ARG A 83 11.95 -20.31 -16.39
N GLY A 84 12.58 -21.46 -16.14
CA GLY A 84 13.99 -21.48 -15.71
C GLY A 84 14.95 -20.95 -16.78
N ASN A 85 14.70 -21.24 -18.06
CA ASN A 85 15.49 -20.69 -19.17
C ASN A 85 15.36 -19.17 -19.27
N GLN A 86 14.15 -18.65 -19.08
CA GLN A 86 13.87 -17.23 -19.06
C GLN A 86 14.58 -16.55 -17.89
N TYR A 87 14.61 -17.18 -16.70
CA TYR A 87 15.38 -16.70 -15.56
C TYR A 87 16.88 -16.60 -15.89
N LEU A 88 17.48 -17.67 -16.44
CA LEU A 88 18.89 -17.68 -16.84
C LEU A 88 19.22 -16.59 -17.85
N LYS A 89 18.39 -16.47 -18.91
CA LYS A 89 18.55 -15.41 -19.92
C LYS A 89 18.44 -14.03 -19.29
N HIS A 90 17.50 -13.83 -18.36
CA HIS A 90 17.32 -12.56 -17.68
C HIS A 90 18.51 -12.21 -16.77
N GLU A 91 19.11 -13.20 -16.11
CA GLU A 91 20.34 -13.06 -15.34
C GLU A 91 21.52 -12.66 -16.25
N GLU A 92 21.68 -13.32 -17.41
CA GLU A 92 22.71 -12.99 -18.42
C GLU A 92 22.57 -11.58 -19.00
N GLU A 93 21.32 -11.10 -19.18
CA GLU A 93 21.02 -9.72 -19.63
C GLU A 93 21.30 -8.66 -18.54
N GLY A 94 21.70 -9.05 -17.33
CA GLY A 94 21.92 -8.13 -16.21
C GLY A 94 20.63 -7.70 -15.50
N GLN A 95 19.56 -8.49 -15.65
CA GLN A 95 18.23 -8.30 -15.05
C GLN A 95 17.64 -6.88 -15.29
N PRO A 96 17.44 -6.48 -16.55
CA PRO A 96 16.83 -5.19 -16.89
C PRO A 96 15.42 -5.04 -16.30
N PRO A 97 14.90 -3.82 -16.10
CA PRO A 97 13.55 -3.64 -15.58
C PRO A 97 12.48 -4.26 -16.50
N VAL A 98 11.44 -4.86 -15.92
CA VAL A 98 10.38 -5.58 -16.66
C VAL A 98 9.30 -4.65 -17.24
N LEU A 99 9.71 -3.49 -17.74
CA LEU A 99 8.82 -2.51 -18.38
C LEU A 99 8.48 -2.95 -19.82
N ILE A 100 7.20 -2.91 -20.20
CA ILE A 100 6.79 -3.13 -21.60
C ILE A 100 6.96 -1.87 -22.46
N PHE A 101 7.08 -0.71 -21.82
CA PHE A 101 7.22 0.58 -22.47
C PHE A 101 8.70 0.88 -22.77
N SER A 102 8.95 1.52 -23.91
CA SER A 102 10.29 2.04 -24.22
C SER A 102 10.64 3.19 -23.27
N TYR A 103 11.90 3.30 -22.89
CA TYR A 103 12.35 4.31 -21.93
C TYR A 103 13.74 4.85 -22.26
N ARG A 104 14.04 6.02 -21.70
CA ARG A 104 15.37 6.64 -21.71
C ARG A 104 15.82 6.87 -20.26
N ILE A 105 17.05 6.46 -19.94
CA ILE A 105 17.67 6.81 -18.65
C ILE A 105 18.01 8.31 -18.69
N LEU A 106 17.44 9.08 -17.77
CA LEU A 106 17.71 10.52 -17.62
C LEU A 106 18.81 10.79 -16.60
N MET A 107 18.75 10.09 -15.48
CA MET A 107 19.74 10.19 -14.41
C MET A 107 20.07 8.80 -13.92
N ASP A 108 21.35 8.55 -13.69
CA ASP A 108 21.86 7.30 -13.12
C ASP A 108 22.62 7.64 -11.84
N GLY A 109 22.04 7.24 -10.71
CA GLY A 109 22.52 7.56 -9.37
C GLY A 109 23.88 6.98 -9.06
N ARG A 110 24.38 6.02 -9.84
CA ARG A 110 25.71 5.42 -9.66
C ARG A 110 26.83 6.43 -9.99
N TYR A 111 26.52 7.45 -10.78
CA TYR A 111 27.46 8.54 -11.10
C TYR A 111 27.31 9.77 -10.21
N PHE A 112 26.49 9.71 -9.15
CA PHE A 112 26.42 10.77 -8.16
C PHE A 112 27.62 10.71 -7.21
N GLU A 113 27.93 11.85 -6.57
CA GLU A 113 28.96 11.93 -5.54
C GLU A 113 28.74 10.92 -4.40
N ARG A 114 27.47 10.76 -4.00
CA ARG A 114 27.00 9.63 -3.19
C ARG A 114 26.30 8.65 -4.11
N ALA A 115 27.03 7.63 -4.54
CA ALA A 115 26.55 6.67 -5.53
C ALA A 115 25.41 5.81 -4.97
N VAL A 116 24.34 5.65 -5.75
CA VAL A 116 23.25 4.72 -5.44
C VAL A 116 22.84 3.94 -6.68
N ASN A 117 22.37 2.71 -6.50
CA ASN A 117 21.94 1.83 -7.58
C ASN A 117 20.55 2.18 -8.15
N TYR A 118 20.12 3.44 -8.09
CA TYR A 118 18.82 3.90 -8.59
C TYR A 118 18.99 4.76 -9.84
N ALA A 119 17.99 4.74 -10.72
CA ALA A 119 17.97 5.57 -11.91
C ALA A 119 16.57 6.14 -12.18
N LEU A 120 16.52 7.34 -12.73
CA LEU A 120 15.31 7.97 -13.23
C LEU A 120 15.16 7.67 -14.73
N LEU A 121 14.03 7.05 -15.07
CA LEU A 121 13.64 6.79 -16.45
C LEU A 121 12.56 7.76 -16.90
N GLU A 122 12.67 8.24 -18.13
CA GLU A 122 11.57 8.86 -18.88
C GLU A 122 10.93 7.80 -19.77
N ILE A 123 9.61 7.64 -19.66
CA ILE A 123 8.87 6.69 -20.50
C ILE A 123 8.55 7.34 -21.83
N ILE A 124 8.92 6.67 -22.92
CA ILE A 124 8.62 7.09 -24.29
C ILE A 124 7.19 6.66 -24.60
N PRO A 125 6.27 7.60 -24.93
CA PRO A 125 4.89 7.26 -25.24
C PRO A 125 4.80 6.30 -26.43
N PRO A 126 3.93 5.28 -26.37
CA PRO A 126 3.69 4.40 -27.51
C PRO A 126 3.02 5.17 -28.66
N GLU A 127 3.08 4.60 -29.86
CA GLU A 127 2.51 5.21 -31.06
C GLU A 127 1.02 5.56 -30.88
N GLY A 128 0.63 6.78 -31.29
CA GLY A 128 -0.75 7.28 -31.15
C GLY A 128 -1.08 7.95 -29.80
N VAL A 129 -0.23 7.84 -28.78
CA VAL A 129 -0.42 8.54 -27.50
C VAL A 129 0.22 9.93 -27.54
N ARG A 130 -0.61 10.98 -27.37
CA ARG A 130 -0.14 12.37 -27.31
C ARG A 130 0.01 12.83 -25.86
N ILE A 131 1.21 13.24 -25.50
CA ILE A 131 1.52 13.83 -24.20
C ILE A 131 1.48 15.36 -24.28
N ASP A 132 0.92 15.98 -23.24
CA ASP A 132 0.94 17.43 -23.04
C ASP A 132 1.98 17.77 -21.95
N PRO A 133 3.11 18.42 -22.30
CA PRO A 133 4.15 18.78 -21.34
C PRO A 133 3.69 19.73 -20.21
N ALA A 134 2.58 20.46 -20.40
CA ALA A 134 2.01 21.36 -19.39
C ALA A 134 1.14 20.61 -18.36
N LYS A 135 0.76 19.36 -18.65
CA LYS A 135 0.10 18.52 -17.65
C LYS A 135 1.09 18.07 -16.58
N ARG A 136 0.55 17.84 -15.37
CA ARG A 136 1.32 17.38 -14.21
C ARG A 136 2.11 16.10 -14.56
N PRO A 137 3.44 16.06 -14.38
CA PRO A 137 4.22 14.85 -14.59
C PRO A 137 3.96 13.84 -13.47
N TYR A 138 4.01 12.55 -13.82
CA TYR A 138 3.89 11.42 -12.89
C TYR A 138 5.25 10.76 -12.70
N VAL A 139 5.65 10.55 -11.45
CA VAL A 139 6.88 9.83 -11.09
C VAL A 139 6.50 8.61 -10.27
N ILE A 140 6.77 7.41 -10.78
CA ILE A 140 6.38 6.16 -10.12
C ILE A 140 7.62 5.49 -9.54
N VAL A 141 7.57 5.16 -8.24
CA VAL A 141 8.65 4.52 -7.49
C VAL A 141 8.23 3.08 -7.16
N ASP A 142 8.88 2.12 -7.79
CA ASP A 142 8.61 0.70 -7.61
C ASP A 142 9.13 0.16 -6.26
N PRO A 143 8.52 -0.93 -5.75
CA PRO A 143 8.99 -1.54 -4.51
C PRO A 143 10.32 -2.29 -4.73
N ARG A 144 11.23 -2.18 -3.76
CA ARG A 144 12.47 -2.98 -3.70
C ARG A 144 12.34 -4.12 -2.68
N ALA A 145 11.26 -4.89 -2.80
CA ALA A 145 10.94 -5.97 -1.87
C ALA A 145 11.60 -7.31 -2.26
N GLY A 146 12.88 -7.27 -2.66
CA GLY A 146 13.67 -8.43 -3.12
C GLY A 146 13.47 -8.85 -4.59
N HIS A 147 12.45 -8.33 -5.25
CA HIS A 147 12.18 -8.51 -6.69
C HIS A 147 12.91 -7.47 -7.55
N GLY A 148 12.82 -7.61 -8.87
CA GLY A 148 13.38 -6.70 -9.86
C GLY A 148 12.49 -5.47 -10.07
N ALA A 149 13.05 -4.43 -10.68
CA ALA A 149 12.34 -3.19 -10.98
C ALA A 149 11.43 -3.32 -12.22
N GLY A 150 10.50 -2.39 -12.39
CA GLY A 150 9.67 -2.24 -13.59
C GLY A 150 8.24 -2.78 -13.46
N ILE A 151 7.79 -3.12 -12.26
CA ILE A 151 6.45 -3.72 -12.06
C ILE A 151 5.32 -2.72 -12.35
N SER A 152 5.55 -1.41 -12.14
CA SER A 152 4.58 -0.35 -12.44
C SER A 152 4.31 -0.11 -13.94
N GLY A 153 5.12 -0.69 -14.82
CA GLY A 153 4.96 -0.63 -16.27
C GLY A 153 4.92 -2.02 -16.92
N PHE A 154 4.52 -3.03 -16.15
CA PHE A 154 4.52 -4.43 -16.55
C PHE A 154 3.38 -4.82 -17.53
N LYS A 155 2.33 -3.99 -17.62
CA LYS A 155 1.17 -4.15 -18.51
C LYS A 155 0.74 -2.81 -19.11
N ASP A 156 -0.02 -2.83 -20.19
CA ASP A 156 -0.57 -1.59 -20.77
C ASP A 156 -1.56 -0.90 -19.81
N GLU A 157 -2.30 -1.67 -19.02
CA GLU A 157 -3.23 -1.14 -18.02
C GLU A 157 -2.56 -0.75 -16.70
N SER A 158 -1.23 -0.84 -16.60
CA SER A 158 -0.47 -0.43 -15.43
C SER A 158 -0.54 1.08 -15.15
N GLN A 159 -0.03 1.52 -14.01
CA GLN A 159 0.03 2.93 -13.62
C GLN A 159 0.69 3.81 -14.69
N VAL A 160 1.77 3.31 -15.31
CA VAL A 160 2.45 3.98 -16.43
C VAL A 160 1.48 4.18 -17.59
N GLY A 161 0.82 3.11 -18.05
CA GLY A 161 -0.08 3.21 -19.21
C GLY A 161 -1.35 4.02 -18.93
N VAL A 162 -1.90 3.97 -17.71
CA VAL A 162 -3.06 4.81 -17.32
C VAL A 162 -2.69 6.29 -17.36
N ALA A 163 -1.54 6.69 -16.82
CA ALA A 163 -1.09 8.09 -16.85
C ALA A 163 -0.76 8.56 -18.27
N LEU A 164 -0.10 7.73 -19.09
CA LEU A 164 0.19 8.03 -20.50
C LEU A 164 -1.09 8.24 -21.32
N ARG A 165 -2.11 7.37 -21.18
CA ARG A 165 -3.41 7.52 -21.86
C ARG A 165 -4.17 8.77 -21.43
N ALA A 166 -3.97 9.23 -20.19
CA ALA A 166 -4.50 10.50 -19.71
C ALA A 166 -3.71 11.73 -20.24
N GLY A 167 -2.63 11.50 -21.00
CA GLY A 167 -1.83 12.52 -21.67
C GLY A 167 -0.76 13.16 -20.80
N HIS A 168 -0.40 12.54 -19.67
CA HIS A 168 0.61 13.07 -18.74
C HIS A 168 2.03 12.60 -19.09
N PRO A 169 3.07 13.43 -18.87
CA PRO A 169 4.45 12.96 -18.85
C PRO A 169 4.66 11.92 -17.75
N VAL A 170 5.34 10.81 -18.04
CA VAL A 170 5.54 9.71 -17.09
C VAL A 170 7.01 9.37 -16.94
N TYR A 171 7.44 9.27 -15.69
CA TYR A 171 8.76 8.88 -15.25
C TYR A 171 8.67 7.71 -14.28
N VAL A 172 9.68 6.84 -14.31
CA VAL A 172 9.77 5.69 -13.40
C VAL A 172 11.13 5.69 -12.74
N VAL A 173 11.15 5.56 -11.42
CA VAL A 173 12.36 5.32 -10.64
C VAL A 173 12.58 3.83 -10.54
N ILE A 174 13.69 3.36 -11.12
CA ILE A 174 14.12 1.96 -11.06
C ILE A 174 15.34 1.82 -10.15
N PHE A 175 15.69 0.57 -9.86
CA PHE A 175 16.95 0.20 -9.24
C PHE A 175 17.63 -0.92 -10.04
N PHE A 176 18.96 -0.91 -10.05
CA PHE A 176 19.78 -1.99 -10.58
C PHE A 176 19.87 -3.13 -9.57
N PRO A 177 20.12 -4.38 -10.01
CA PRO A 177 20.06 -5.54 -9.12
C PRO A 177 21.09 -5.53 -7.99
N VAL A 178 22.24 -4.88 -8.19
CA VAL A 178 23.34 -4.84 -7.22
C VAL A 178 23.42 -3.43 -6.60
N PRO A 179 23.41 -3.29 -5.26
CA PRO A 179 23.57 -2.00 -4.59
C PRO A 179 25.01 -1.47 -4.72
N GLU A 180 25.16 -0.15 -4.61
CA GLU A 180 26.49 0.45 -4.43
C GLU A 180 27.04 0.12 -3.02
N PRO A 181 28.38 -0.02 -2.85
CA PRO A 181 28.97 -0.57 -1.62
C PRO A 181 28.67 0.20 -0.33
N ASP A 182 28.64 1.53 -0.40
CA ASP A 182 28.44 2.42 0.77
C ASP A 182 27.05 3.06 0.80
N GLN A 183 26.14 2.63 -0.08
CA GLN A 183 24.81 3.20 -0.21
C GLN A 183 23.98 3.03 1.07
N THR A 184 23.41 4.12 1.55
CA THR A 184 22.44 4.14 2.66
C THR A 184 21.05 4.57 2.19
N LEU A 185 20.03 4.38 3.04
CA LEU A 185 18.68 4.91 2.79
C LEU A 185 18.68 6.44 2.65
N GLY A 186 19.59 7.13 3.34
CA GLY A 186 19.75 8.58 3.25
C GLY A 186 20.24 8.98 1.86
N ASP A 187 21.22 8.27 1.32
CA ASP A 187 21.74 8.52 -0.04
C ASP A 187 20.66 8.25 -1.10
N VAL A 188 19.88 7.17 -0.94
CA VAL A 188 18.74 6.87 -1.83
C VAL A 188 17.70 7.98 -1.77
N THR A 189 17.38 8.49 -0.58
CA THR A 189 16.44 9.62 -0.40
C THR A 189 16.97 10.88 -1.10
N ALA A 190 18.26 11.20 -0.94
CA ALA A 190 18.89 12.33 -1.62
C ALA A 190 18.92 12.16 -3.16
N ALA A 191 19.07 10.93 -3.65
CA ALA A 191 18.99 10.64 -5.09
C ALA A 191 17.56 10.83 -5.62
N HIS A 192 16.54 10.37 -4.88
CA HIS A 192 15.14 10.60 -5.24
C HIS A 192 14.79 12.09 -5.28
N GLU A 193 15.30 12.89 -4.33
CA GLU A 193 15.17 14.35 -4.37
C GLU A 193 15.73 14.94 -5.67
N LYS A 194 16.95 14.55 -6.06
CA LYS A 194 17.57 14.98 -7.33
C LYS A 194 16.71 14.60 -8.53
N PHE A 195 16.15 13.39 -8.54
CA PHE A 195 15.26 12.92 -9.61
C PHE A 195 14.00 13.78 -9.72
N LEU A 196 13.33 14.08 -8.60
CA LEU A 196 12.13 14.92 -8.60
C LEU A 196 12.42 16.36 -9.04
N ASN A 197 13.57 16.91 -8.63
CA ASN A 197 14.02 18.22 -9.07
C ASN A 197 14.28 18.26 -10.59
N GLU A 198 14.92 17.25 -11.16
CA GLU A 198 15.12 17.14 -12.62
C GLU A 198 13.79 17.07 -13.36
N VAL A 199 12.82 16.30 -12.87
CA VAL A 199 11.47 16.26 -13.46
C VAL A 199 10.80 17.63 -13.39
N ALA A 200 10.87 18.33 -12.26
CA ALA A 200 10.30 19.67 -12.13
C ALA A 200 10.95 20.69 -13.10
N LEU A 201 12.27 20.63 -13.28
CA LEU A 201 13.00 21.49 -14.22
C LEU A 201 12.60 21.27 -15.68
N ARG A 202 12.24 20.04 -16.05
CA ARG A 202 11.77 19.69 -17.41
C ARG A 202 10.35 20.16 -17.71
N HIS A 203 9.55 20.44 -16.68
CA HIS A 203 8.16 20.82 -16.81
C HIS A 203 7.84 22.14 -16.08
N PRO A 204 8.47 23.27 -16.46
CA PRO A 204 8.35 24.55 -15.76
C PRO A 204 6.93 25.13 -15.79
N ASP A 205 6.17 24.83 -16.85
CA ASP A 205 4.80 25.31 -17.04
C ASP A 205 3.72 24.37 -16.43
N SER A 206 4.16 23.32 -15.74
CA SER A 206 3.26 22.32 -15.13
C SER A 206 3.16 22.48 -13.60
N PRO A 207 2.08 21.99 -12.97
CA PRO A 207 2.09 21.76 -11.53
C PRO A 207 3.18 20.74 -11.16
N LYS A 208 3.69 20.83 -9.92
CA LYS A 208 4.70 19.88 -9.43
C LYS A 208 4.30 18.41 -9.56
N PRO A 209 5.27 17.49 -9.66
CA PRO A 209 5.00 16.10 -9.96
C PRO A 209 4.02 15.42 -8.97
N CYS A 210 3.19 14.53 -9.51
CA CYS A 210 2.50 13.50 -8.75
C CYS A 210 3.47 12.35 -8.53
N VAL A 211 3.75 11.99 -7.27
CA VAL A 211 4.67 10.89 -6.96
C VAL A 211 3.87 9.70 -6.45
N ILE A 212 3.99 8.58 -7.13
CA ILE A 212 3.32 7.32 -6.79
C ILE A 212 4.36 6.37 -6.20
N GLY A 213 4.18 5.98 -4.94
CA GLY A 213 5.04 5.01 -4.25
C GLY A 213 4.30 3.70 -4.02
N ASN A 214 4.82 2.61 -4.59
CA ASN A 214 4.21 1.28 -4.47
C ASN A 214 4.91 0.48 -3.36
N CYS A 215 4.13 -0.06 -2.42
CA CYS A 215 4.61 -0.82 -1.26
C CYS A 215 5.79 -0.12 -0.57
N GLN A 216 7.01 -0.65 -0.68
CA GLN A 216 8.21 -0.04 -0.12
C GLN A 216 8.46 1.39 -0.63
N GLY A 217 8.18 1.65 -1.91
CA GLY A 217 8.30 2.98 -2.51
C GLY A 217 7.41 4.00 -1.81
N GLY A 218 6.29 3.59 -1.22
CA GLY A 218 5.36 4.47 -0.52
C GLY A 218 5.95 5.11 0.74
N TRP A 219 6.52 4.32 1.65
CA TRP A 219 7.16 4.90 2.83
C TRP A 219 8.43 5.69 2.47
N ALA A 220 9.13 5.31 1.40
CA ALA A 220 10.31 6.04 0.93
C ALA A 220 9.96 7.45 0.44
N ILE A 221 8.88 7.59 -0.34
CA ILE A 221 8.45 8.90 -0.83
C ILE A 221 7.85 9.77 0.28
N LEU A 222 7.12 9.20 1.24
CA LEU A 222 6.60 9.98 2.36
C LEU A 222 7.72 10.45 3.28
N THR A 223 8.73 9.61 3.50
CA THR A 223 9.96 10.00 4.21
C THR A 223 10.65 11.16 3.49
N LEU A 224 10.81 11.09 2.16
CA LEU A 224 11.37 12.18 1.38
C LEU A 224 10.55 13.47 1.52
N MET A 225 9.22 13.39 1.40
CA MET A 225 8.35 14.57 1.47
C MET A 225 8.26 15.18 2.86
N ALA A 226 8.41 14.37 3.91
CA ALA A 226 8.52 14.85 5.29
C ALA A 226 9.88 15.56 5.55
N ALA A 227 10.95 15.11 4.89
CA ALA A 227 12.27 15.74 4.95
C ALA A 227 12.37 17.00 4.06
N ASN A 228 11.74 16.98 2.88
CA ASN A 228 11.68 18.08 1.95
C ASN A 228 10.29 18.16 1.31
N SER A 229 9.44 19.04 1.85
CA SER A 229 8.04 19.18 1.45
C SER A 229 7.83 19.82 0.08
N ASN A 230 8.89 20.38 -0.52
CA ASN A 230 8.80 21.16 -1.75
C ASN A 230 9.04 20.35 -3.04
N VAL A 231 9.31 19.03 -2.95
CA VAL A 231 9.72 18.20 -4.10
C VAL A 231 8.57 17.66 -4.97
N ALA A 232 7.35 17.67 -4.45
CA ALA A 232 6.17 17.10 -5.11
C ALA A 232 4.93 17.99 -4.97
N GLY A 233 3.88 17.69 -5.74
CA GLY A 233 2.57 18.34 -5.62
C GLY A 233 1.51 17.48 -4.95
N VAL A 234 1.69 16.15 -4.96
CA VAL A 234 0.77 15.16 -4.35
C VAL A 234 1.50 13.83 -4.21
N ALA A 235 1.22 13.11 -3.12
CA ALA A 235 1.71 11.76 -2.88
C ALA A 235 0.58 10.74 -3.07
N VAL A 236 0.85 9.64 -3.77
CA VAL A 236 -0.03 8.47 -3.83
C VAL A 236 0.74 7.28 -3.32
N VAL A 237 0.28 6.64 -2.25
CA VAL A 237 0.90 5.46 -1.67
C VAL A 237 -0.01 4.25 -1.80
N ASN A 238 0.46 3.21 -2.46
CA ASN A 238 -0.33 2.03 -2.79
C ASN A 238 0.20 0.81 -2.04
N GLY A 239 -0.61 0.23 -1.15
CA GLY A 239 -0.22 -0.94 -0.35
C GLY A 239 1.05 -0.71 0.46
N ALA A 240 1.28 0.51 0.96
CA ALA A 240 2.50 0.87 1.67
C ALA A 240 2.29 0.76 3.19
N PRO A 241 3.09 -0.06 3.91
CA PRO A 241 3.00 -0.14 5.35
C PRO A 241 3.60 1.12 5.97
N LEU A 242 2.86 1.76 6.89
CA LEU A 242 3.30 2.94 7.62
C LEU A 242 3.17 2.77 9.13
N SER A 243 2.20 1.98 9.60
CA SER A 243 2.06 1.54 10.98
C SER A 243 2.39 0.05 11.07
N TYR A 244 3.63 -0.28 11.40
CA TYR A 244 4.19 -1.63 11.24
C TYR A 244 3.71 -2.62 12.31
N TRP A 245 3.27 -2.10 13.47
CA TRP A 245 2.64 -2.89 14.52
C TRP A 245 1.13 -3.07 14.31
N GLY A 246 0.55 -2.32 13.36
CA GLY A 246 -0.85 -2.41 12.95
C GLY A 246 -1.23 -3.80 12.42
N GLY A 247 -2.49 -4.17 12.62
CA GLY A 247 -3.07 -5.45 12.17
C GLY A 247 -4.11 -6.01 13.12
N GLU A 248 -4.91 -6.95 12.63
CA GLU A 248 -5.94 -7.65 13.40
C GLU A 248 -5.41 -9.00 13.89
N ASN A 249 -5.69 -9.33 15.16
CA ASN A 249 -5.38 -10.65 15.71
C ASN A 249 -6.08 -11.75 14.90
N GLY A 250 -5.37 -12.85 14.64
CA GLY A 250 -5.86 -13.96 13.83
C GLY A 250 -5.84 -13.74 12.31
N LYS A 251 -5.37 -12.58 11.82
CA LYS A 251 -5.32 -12.29 10.37
C LYS A 251 -3.94 -11.93 9.83
N ASN A 252 -3.09 -11.26 10.62
CA ASN A 252 -1.83 -10.69 10.11
C ASN A 252 -0.60 -11.24 10.83
N PRO A 253 -0.19 -12.50 10.58
CA PRO A 253 0.88 -13.17 11.32
C PRO A 253 2.29 -12.61 11.05
N MET A 254 2.50 -11.96 9.90
CA MET A 254 3.81 -11.44 9.49
C MET A 254 4.40 -10.44 10.49
N ARG A 255 3.57 -9.67 11.20
CA ARG A 255 4.03 -8.68 12.20
C ARG A 255 4.69 -9.32 13.43
N TYR A 256 4.41 -10.59 13.70
CA TYR A 256 4.96 -11.31 14.87
C TYR A 256 6.31 -11.96 14.57
N LEU A 257 6.57 -12.31 13.31
CA LEU A 257 7.76 -13.08 12.90
C LEU A 257 9.07 -12.38 13.28
N GLY A 258 9.16 -11.06 13.07
CA GLY A 258 10.35 -10.29 13.45
C GLY A 258 10.68 -10.42 14.94
N GLY A 259 9.67 -10.46 15.80
CA GLY A 259 9.86 -10.68 17.23
C GLY A 259 10.22 -12.12 17.59
N LEU A 260 9.57 -13.12 16.97
CA LEU A 260 9.89 -14.53 17.24
C LEU A 260 11.30 -14.93 16.79
N LEU A 261 11.79 -14.31 15.72
CA LEU A 261 13.13 -14.51 15.20
C LEU A 261 14.21 -13.72 15.97
N GLY A 262 13.81 -12.99 17.03
CA GLY A 262 14.72 -12.26 17.90
C GLY A 262 15.21 -10.93 17.32
N GLY A 263 14.58 -10.41 16.27
CA GLY A 263 14.80 -9.05 15.81
C GLY A 263 15.59 -8.89 14.51
N SER A 264 16.21 -7.72 14.35
CA SER A 264 16.93 -7.31 13.14
C SER A 264 18.26 -8.03 12.90
N TRP A 265 18.81 -8.71 13.91
CA TRP A 265 20.12 -9.37 13.82
C TRP A 265 20.21 -10.43 12.71
N ILE A 266 19.10 -11.08 12.33
CA ILE A 266 19.08 -12.06 11.22
C ILE A 266 19.30 -11.37 9.87
N ALA A 267 18.75 -10.17 9.68
CA ALA A 267 19.00 -9.39 8.47
C ALA A 267 20.47 -8.96 8.40
N GLN A 268 21.08 -8.61 9.53
CA GLN A 268 22.51 -8.32 9.62
C GLN A 268 23.34 -9.56 9.31
N LEU A 269 23.04 -10.70 9.94
CA LEU A 269 23.68 -11.99 9.67
C LEU A 269 23.63 -12.35 8.18
N ALA A 270 22.45 -12.26 7.57
CA ALA A 270 22.29 -12.56 6.14
C ALA A 270 23.10 -11.60 5.25
N GLY A 271 23.15 -10.32 5.59
CA GLY A 271 23.94 -9.33 4.87
C GLY A 271 25.46 -9.52 5.03
N ASP A 272 25.92 -9.82 6.24
CA ASP A 272 27.33 -10.08 6.54
C ASP A 272 27.82 -11.37 5.88
N LEU A 273 27.01 -12.44 5.90
CA LEU A 273 27.24 -13.65 5.11
C LEU A 273 27.30 -13.32 3.60
N GLY A 274 26.43 -12.43 3.15
CA GLY A 274 26.40 -11.93 1.78
C GLY A 274 27.51 -10.93 1.42
N ASN A 275 28.55 -10.78 2.25
CA ASN A 275 29.66 -9.84 2.06
C ASN A 275 29.18 -8.38 1.92
N GLY A 276 28.33 -7.94 2.85
CA GLY A 276 27.74 -6.60 2.87
C GLY A 276 26.48 -6.44 2.01
N LYS A 277 26.02 -7.52 1.35
CA LYS A 277 24.83 -7.51 0.49
C LYS A 277 23.81 -8.52 1.00
N PHE A 278 22.65 -8.02 1.41
CA PHE A 278 21.51 -8.85 1.74
C PHE A 278 20.87 -9.40 0.45
N ASP A 279 20.63 -10.72 0.39
CA ASP A 279 19.99 -11.37 -0.75
C ASP A 279 18.46 -11.27 -0.68
N GLY A 280 17.88 -10.50 -1.61
CA GLY A 280 16.44 -10.28 -1.71
C GLY A 280 15.63 -11.54 -1.96
N ALA A 281 16.25 -12.64 -2.41
CA ALA A 281 15.58 -13.94 -2.51
C ALA A 281 15.01 -14.42 -1.15
N ASN A 282 15.59 -14.01 -0.02
CA ASN A 282 15.04 -14.29 1.31
C ASN A 282 13.70 -13.54 1.56
N LEU A 283 13.55 -12.33 1.02
CA LEU A 283 12.28 -11.59 1.11
C LEU A 283 11.22 -12.25 0.22
N VAL A 284 11.59 -12.63 -1.01
CA VAL A 284 10.68 -13.37 -1.91
C VAL A 284 10.22 -14.67 -1.27
N MET A 285 11.15 -15.42 -0.64
CA MET A 285 10.82 -16.64 0.08
C MET A 285 9.84 -16.39 1.25
N ASN A 286 9.98 -15.29 1.97
CA ASN A 286 9.02 -14.90 3.00
C ASN A 286 7.62 -14.64 2.42
N PHE A 287 7.51 -13.97 1.27
CA PHE A 287 6.22 -13.78 0.58
C PHE A 287 5.61 -15.10 0.12
N GLU A 288 6.43 -15.99 -0.43
CA GLU A 288 6.00 -17.33 -0.87
C GLU A 288 5.51 -18.18 0.31
N MET A 289 6.22 -18.11 1.44
CA MET A 289 5.82 -18.79 2.67
C MET A 289 4.57 -18.18 3.29
N ALA A 290 4.31 -16.88 3.14
CA ALA A 290 3.09 -16.26 3.69
C ALA A 290 1.81 -16.90 3.12
N ASN A 291 1.81 -17.30 1.85
CA ASN A 291 0.63 -17.87 1.17
C ASN A 291 0.92 -19.25 0.54
N PRO A 292 1.13 -20.32 1.33
CA PRO A 292 1.59 -21.61 0.82
C PRO A 292 0.59 -22.25 -0.15
N ARG A 293 -0.72 -22.04 0.04
CA ARG A 293 -1.78 -22.49 -0.89
C ARG A 293 -1.58 -21.91 -2.29
N ILE A 294 -1.29 -20.62 -2.38
CA ILE A 294 -1.09 -19.93 -3.67
C ILE A 294 0.23 -20.39 -4.29
N THR A 295 1.31 -20.31 -3.50
CA THR A 295 2.68 -20.58 -3.93
C THR A 295 2.87 -22.01 -4.42
N TYR A 296 2.43 -23.01 -3.64
CA TYR A 296 2.76 -24.42 -3.90
C TYR A 296 1.68 -25.19 -4.64
N TRP A 297 0.47 -24.64 -4.78
CA TRP A 297 -0.64 -25.35 -5.43
C TRP A 297 -1.39 -24.48 -6.45
N GLU A 298 -2.16 -23.47 -6.01
CA GLU A 298 -3.13 -22.75 -6.86
C GLU A 298 -2.50 -22.19 -8.14
N LYS A 299 -1.33 -21.52 -8.02
CA LYS A 299 -0.62 -20.94 -9.16
C LYS A 299 -0.28 -21.98 -10.22
N TYR A 300 0.28 -23.11 -9.81
CA TYR A 300 0.69 -24.19 -10.72
C TYR A 300 -0.50 -25.00 -11.22
N TYR A 301 -1.51 -25.22 -10.38
CA TYR A 301 -2.74 -25.90 -10.78
C TYR A 301 -3.54 -25.06 -11.80
N ASN A 302 -3.60 -23.74 -11.62
CA ASN A 302 -4.22 -22.84 -12.58
C ASN A 302 -3.49 -22.87 -13.94
N LEU A 303 -2.15 -22.91 -13.94
CA LEU A 303 -1.37 -23.13 -15.16
C LEU A 303 -1.69 -24.50 -15.78
N PHE A 304 -1.76 -25.55 -14.96
CA PHE A 304 -2.01 -26.91 -15.43
C PHE A 304 -3.41 -27.07 -16.04
N VAL A 305 -4.45 -26.49 -15.44
CA VAL A 305 -5.83 -26.56 -15.97
C VAL A 305 -5.99 -25.72 -17.24
N ASN A 306 -5.36 -24.54 -17.30
CA ASN A 306 -5.49 -23.60 -18.42
C ASN A 306 -4.27 -23.64 -19.36
N ILE A 307 -3.68 -24.81 -19.56
CA ILE A 307 -2.35 -24.96 -20.17
C ILE A 307 -2.24 -24.38 -21.58
N ASP A 308 -3.36 -24.33 -22.29
CA ASP A 308 -3.44 -23.91 -23.69
C ASP A 308 -3.41 -22.37 -23.85
N GLU A 309 -3.71 -21.61 -22.78
CA GLU A 309 -3.83 -20.14 -22.83
C GLU A 309 -2.96 -19.41 -21.79
N GLU A 310 -2.64 -20.06 -20.67
CA GLU A 310 -2.06 -19.43 -19.48
C GLU A 310 -0.54 -19.19 -19.58
N GLU A 311 0.14 -19.82 -20.54
CA GLU A 311 1.61 -19.78 -20.69
C GLU A 311 2.18 -18.35 -20.70
N ALA A 312 1.62 -17.46 -21.54
CA ALA A 312 2.14 -16.10 -21.69
C ALA A 312 1.97 -15.27 -20.42
N ARG A 313 0.82 -15.39 -19.75
CA ARG A 313 0.54 -14.69 -18.48
C ARG A 313 1.43 -15.21 -17.36
N PHE A 314 1.59 -16.53 -17.27
CA PHE A 314 2.46 -17.16 -16.27
C PHE A 314 3.93 -16.77 -16.45
N LEU A 315 4.50 -16.98 -17.65
CA LEU A 315 5.92 -16.69 -17.91
C LEU A 315 6.26 -15.21 -17.80
N SER A 316 5.35 -14.32 -18.20
CA SER A 316 5.58 -12.88 -17.99
C SER A 316 5.69 -12.57 -16.49
N PHE A 317 4.75 -13.06 -15.67
CA PHE A 317 4.78 -12.82 -14.22
C PHE A 317 6.02 -13.44 -13.57
N GLU A 318 6.38 -14.67 -13.95
CA GLU A 318 7.56 -15.34 -13.42
C GLU A 318 8.87 -14.64 -13.77
N ARG A 319 8.93 -13.92 -14.91
CA ARG A 319 10.09 -13.09 -15.26
C ARG A 319 10.38 -12.06 -14.18
N TRP A 320 9.34 -11.42 -13.66
CA TRP A 320 9.45 -10.45 -12.58
C TRP A 320 9.63 -11.14 -11.23
N TRP A 321 8.81 -12.14 -10.92
CA TRP A 321 8.82 -12.85 -9.63
C TRP A 321 10.18 -13.52 -9.34
N GLY A 322 10.82 -14.07 -10.38
CA GLY A 322 12.16 -14.67 -10.30
C GLY A 322 13.31 -13.67 -10.35
N GLY A 323 13.07 -12.37 -10.59
CA GLY A 323 14.10 -11.35 -10.68
C GLY A 323 14.63 -10.95 -9.31
N PHE A 324 15.55 -11.71 -8.72
CA PHE A 324 16.05 -11.40 -7.38
C PHE A 324 17.04 -10.23 -7.40
N SER A 325 16.77 -9.19 -6.61
CA SER A 325 17.67 -8.05 -6.39
C SER A 325 18.37 -8.12 -5.03
N LEU A 326 19.52 -7.47 -4.91
CA LEU A 326 20.29 -7.37 -3.69
C LEU A 326 20.05 -6.02 -3.01
N MET A 327 20.26 -5.98 -1.69
CA MET A 327 20.15 -4.78 -0.87
C MET A 327 21.45 -4.58 -0.09
N ASN A 328 21.87 -3.33 0.12
CA ASN A 328 23.00 -3.09 1.01
C ASN A 328 22.60 -3.52 2.44
N VAL A 329 23.52 -4.13 3.18
CA VAL A 329 23.25 -4.56 4.56
C VAL A 329 22.80 -3.41 5.45
N ASN A 330 23.36 -2.21 5.26
CA ASN A 330 23.00 -1.02 6.02
C ASN A 330 21.59 -0.52 5.67
N GLU A 331 21.20 -0.59 4.39
CA GLU A 331 19.83 -0.29 3.97
C GLU A 331 18.84 -1.27 4.62
N MET A 332 19.09 -2.57 4.47
CA MET A 332 18.19 -3.61 5.02
C MET A 332 18.09 -3.50 6.54
N ARG A 333 19.21 -3.30 7.23
CA ARG A 333 19.26 -3.06 8.68
C ARG A 333 18.41 -1.84 9.05
N GLY A 334 18.62 -0.71 8.36
CA GLY A 334 17.85 0.51 8.59
C GLY A 334 16.35 0.31 8.39
N ILE A 335 15.94 -0.44 7.37
CA ILE A 335 14.53 -0.78 7.13
C ILE A 335 13.98 -1.61 8.30
N VAL A 336 14.62 -2.70 8.71
CA VAL A 336 14.07 -3.56 9.78
C VAL A 336 14.05 -2.82 11.13
N GLU A 337 15.15 -2.15 11.49
CA GLU A 337 15.32 -1.49 12.79
C GLU A 337 14.48 -0.23 12.96
N ASN A 338 14.30 0.55 11.89
CA ASN A 338 13.54 1.80 12.00
C ASN A 338 12.07 1.61 11.68
N LEU A 339 11.72 0.67 10.79
CA LEU A 339 10.36 0.54 10.28
C LEU A 339 9.64 -0.65 10.91
N PHE A 340 9.97 -1.88 10.49
CA PHE A 340 9.19 -3.07 10.83
C PHE A 340 9.20 -3.41 12.31
N ILE A 341 10.37 -3.35 12.95
CA ILE A 341 10.51 -3.70 14.36
C ILE A 341 10.46 -2.44 15.22
N GLY A 342 11.13 -1.37 14.78
CA GLY A 342 11.24 -0.15 15.57
C GLY A 342 10.05 0.78 15.50
N ASN A 343 9.18 0.68 14.48
CA ASN A 343 8.03 1.57 14.26
C ASN A 343 8.35 3.08 14.39
N LYS A 344 9.60 3.49 14.16
CA LYS A 344 10.11 4.83 14.46
C LYS A 344 9.53 5.91 13.55
N LEU A 345 9.01 5.52 12.39
CA LEU A 345 8.46 6.42 11.37
C LEU A 345 7.27 7.23 11.91
N VAL A 346 6.38 6.60 12.68
CA VAL A 346 5.19 7.23 13.26
C VAL A 346 5.44 7.86 14.63
N HIS A 347 6.70 7.86 15.09
CA HIS A 347 7.07 8.36 16.41
C HIS A 347 8.16 9.44 16.37
N GLY A 348 8.51 9.93 15.17
CA GLY A 348 9.47 11.01 15.02
C GLY A 348 10.84 10.69 15.60
N LYS A 349 11.36 9.46 15.41
CA LYS A 349 12.65 9.00 15.97
C LYS A 349 13.70 8.63 14.93
N ILE A 350 13.46 8.92 13.65
CA ILE A 350 14.46 8.74 12.60
C ILE A 350 15.19 10.08 12.44
N PRO A 351 16.50 10.19 12.71
CA PRO A 351 17.23 11.45 12.55
C PRO A 351 17.24 11.94 11.09
N LEU A 352 17.11 13.25 10.88
CA LEU A 352 17.27 13.88 9.56
C LEU A 352 18.75 14.25 9.34
N GLY A 353 19.51 13.33 8.76
CA GLY A 353 20.95 13.53 8.52
C GLY A 353 21.71 13.76 9.83
N GLU A 354 22.56 14.77 9.85
CA GLU A 354 23.29 15.19 11.07
C GLU A 354 22.53 16.23 11.91
N SER A 355 21.32 16.63 11.50
CA SER A 355 20.55 17.63 12.22
C SER A 355 20.02 17.10 13.55
N SER A 356 19.75 18.00 14.50
CA SER A 356 19.08 17.66 15.76
C SER A 356 17.59 17.34 15.60
N ASN A 357 17.04 17.51 14.39
CA ASN A 357 15.63 17.29 14.10
C ASN A 357 15.42 15.85 13.63
N ASN A 358 14.28 15.28 14.02
CA ASN A 358 13.86 13.98 13.53
C ASN A 358 12.85 14.14 12.40
N LEU A 359 12.77 13.11 11.56
CA LEU A 359 11.78 12.96 10.52
C LEU A 359 10.40 12.88 11.16
N ASP A 360 9.51 13.77 10.76
CA ASP A 360 8.12 13.79 11.21
C ASP A 360 7.20 13.85 10.00
N LEU A 361 6.35 12.84 9.83
CA LEU A 361 5.42 12.77 8.71
C LEU A 361 4.37 13.90 8.73
N ARG A 362 4.16 14.57 9.87
CA ARG A 362 3.30 15.77 9.95
C ARG A 362 3.88 16.95 9.15
N ASN A 363 5.17 16.94 8.84
CA ASN A 363 5.82 17.98 8.02
C ASN A 363 5.47 17.89 6.52
N ILE A 364 4.76 16.85 6.08
CA ILE A 364 4.30 16.72 4.69
C ILE A 364 3.24 17.79 4.43
N SER A 365 3.51 18.72 3.51
CA SER A 365 2.59 19.83 3.21
C SER A 365 1.73 19.63 1.95
N VAL A 366 1.83 18.46 1.33
CA VAL A 366 1.13 18.09 0.09
C VAL A 366 0.08 17.03 0.38
N PRO A 367 -1.02 16.96 -0.40
CA PRO A 367 -2.03 15.94 -0.18
C PRO A 367 -1.44 14.52 -0.28
N VAL A 368 -1.87 13.63 0.62
CA VAL A 368 -1.48 12.22 0.65
C VAL A 368 -2.70 11.37 0.33
N ILE A 369 -2.57 10.52 -0.69
CA ILE A 369 -3.60 9.57 -1.10
C ILE A 369 -3.13 8.15 -0.76
N VAL A 370 -3.89 7.43 0.04
CA VAL A 370 -3.56 6.07 0.48
C VAL A 370 -4.51 5.07 -0.17
N PHE A 371 -3.98 4.11 -0.94
CA PHE A 371 -4.76 3.01 -1.48
C PHE A 371 -4.39 1.70 -0.77
N CYS A 372 -5.36 1.09 -0.09
CA CYS A 372 -5.21 -0.18 0.60
C CYS A 372 -6.39 -1.13 0.28
N SER A 373 -6.28 -2.40 0.68
CA SER A 373 -7.36 -3.37 0.49
C SER A 373 -7.49 -4.34 1.66
N LYS A 374 -8.73 -4.73 2.00
CA LYS A 374 -8.99 -5.82 2.95
C LYS A 374 -8.55 -7.19 2.44
N GLY A 375 -8.36 -7.34 1.12
CA GLY A 375 -7.77 -8.52 0.50
C GLY A 375 -6.23 -8.57 0.60
N ASP A 376 -5.61 -7.50 1.08
CA ASP A 376 -4.16 -7.42 1.26
C ASP A 376 -3.73 -8.06 2.59
N THR A 377 -3.07 -9.21 2.50
CA THR A 377 -2.51 -9.91 3.68
C THR A 377 -1.12 -9.42 4.07
N ILE A 378 -0.47 -8.61 3.22
CA ILE A 378 0.86 -8.04 3.43
C ILE A 378 0.77 -6.68 4.09
N THR A 379 -0.08 -5.79 3.57
CA THR A 379 -0.31 -4.44 4.07
C THR A 379 -1.82 -4.19 4.21
N PRO A 380 -2.47 -4.79 5.21
CA PRO A 380 -3.89 -4.60 5.45
C PRO A 380 -4.19 -3.12 5.80
N PRO A 381 -5.47 -2.69 5.77
CA PRO A 381 -5.85 -1.30 6.03
C PRO A 381 -5.29 -0.75 7.34
N GLU A 382 -5.20 -1.56 8.40
CA GLU A 382 -4.62 -1.17 9.67
C GLU A 382 -3.14 -0.76 9.53
N GLN A 383 -2.35 -1.49 8.74
CA GLN A 383 -0.93 -1.13 8.51
C GLN A 383 -0.77 0.08 7.59
N ALA A 384 -1.70 0.25 6.65
CA ALA A 384 -1.68 1.36 5.70
C ALA A 384 -2.20 2.68 6.29
N LEU A 385 -3.09 2.64 7.29
CA LEU A 385 -3.83 3.82 7.76
C LEU A 385 -3.62 4.17 9.24
N ASN A 386 -3.26 3.22 10.11
CA ASN A 386 -3.16 3.53 11.55
C ASN A 386 -2.10 4.58 11.88
N TRP A 387 -1.12 4.80 11.00
CA TRP A 387 -0.13 5.87 11.16
C TRP A 387 -0.78 7.25 11.34
N ILE A 388 -1.97 7.46 10.79
CA ILE A 388 -2.75 8.68 10.95
C ILE A 388 -3.20 8.81 12.42
N ALA A 389 -3.70 7.73 13.00
CA ALA A 389 -4.10 7.70 14.41
C ALA A 389 -2.88 7.70 15.36
N ASP A 390 -1.74 7.18 14.92
CA ASP A 390 -0.49 7.17 15.67
C ASP A 390 0.15 8.56 15.72
N LEU A 391 -0.05 9.40 14.69
CA LEU A 391 0.52 10.77 14.63
C LEU A 391 -0.42 11.86 15.16
N TYR A 392 -1.73 11.73 14.89
CA TYR A 392 -2.73 12.74 15.17
C TYR A 392 -3.70 12.23 16.26
N SER A 393 -3.89 13.00 17.32
CA SER A 393 -4.81 12.61 18.40
C SER A 393 -6.28 12.79 18.02
N ASN A 394 -6.57 13.71 17.10
CA ASN A 394 -7.92 14.00 16.62
C ASN A 394 -7.88 14.59 15.20
N THR A 395 -9.02 14.62 14.51
CA THR A 395 -9.12 15.15 13.15
C THR A 395 -8.87 16.67 13.06
N LEU A 396 -9.05 17.42 14.15
CA LEU A 396 -8.79 18.86 14.17
C LEU A 396 -7.30 19.14 13.99
N GLU A 397 -6.40 18.32 14.55
CA GLU A 397 -4.95 18.47 14.34
C GLU A 397 -4.56 18.32 12.85
N ILE A 398 -5.14 17.36 12.14
CA ILE A 398 -4.95 17.21 10.68
C ILE A 398 -5.38 18.50 9.95
N LYS A 399 -6.51 19.09 10.39
CA LYS A 399 -7.05 20.32 9.81
C LYS A 399 -6.17 21.54 10.11
N LEU A 400 -5.68 21.67 11.34
CA LEU A 400 -4.80 22.75 11.80
C LEU A 400 -3.43 22.72 11.10
N ASP A 401 -2.89 21.52 10.86
CA ASP A 401 -1.65 21.34 10.10
C ASP A 401 -1.85 21.61 8.59
N GLY A 402 -3.08 21.90 8.16
CA GLY A 402 -3.41 22.13 6.75
C GLY A 402 -3.27 20.89 5.87
N GLN A 403 -3.29 19.70 6.49
CA GLN A 403 -3.03 18.44 5.81
C GLN A 403 -4.29 17.90 5.13
N VAL A 404 -4.13 17.33 3.92
CA VAL A 404 -5.21 16.66 3.19
C VAL A 404 -4.84 15.19 3.04
N ILE A 405 -5.59 14.30 3.69
CA ILE A 405 -5.40 12.86 3.59
C ILE A 405 -6.64 12.24 2.97
N VAL A 406 -6.48 11.54 1.84
CA VAL A 406 -7.55 10.79 1.19
C VAL A 406 -7.18 9.32 1.22
N TYR A 407 -8.09 8.43 1.63
CA TYR A 407 -7.84 7.00 1.58
C TYR A 407 -8.92 6.25 0.81
N LEU A 408 -8.54 5.12 0.23
CA LEU A 408 -9.40 4.19 -0.48
C LEU A 408 -9.17 2.78 0.10
N VAL A 409 -10.26 2.10 0.47
CA VAL A 409 -10.24 0.71 0.93
C VAL A 409 -10.98 -0.15 -0.08
N HIS A 410 -10.25 -1.00 -0.80
CA HIS A 410 -10.87 -1.98 -1.68
C HIS A 410 -11.22 -3.27 -0.92
N GLU A 411 -12.32 -3.94 -1.26
CA GLU A 411 -12.82 -5.10 -0.49
C GLU A 411 -11.99 -6.39 -0.65
N SER A 412 -11.51 -6.71 -1.86
CA SER A 412 -10.98 -8.05 -2.14
C SER A 412 -9.65 -8.12 -2.91
N VAL A 413 -9.02 -6.99 -3.22
CA VAL A 413 -7.81 -6.98 -4.04
C VAL A 413 -6.62 -7.41 -3.19
N GLY A 414 -5.86 -8.41 -3.65
CA GLY A 414 -4.60 -8.78 -3.01
C GLY A 414 -3.50 -7.73 -3.22
N HIS A 415 -2.43 -7.80 -2.43
CA HIS A 415 -1.33 -6.82 -2.40
C HIS A 415 -0.86 -6.34 -3.78
N LEU A 416 -0.45 -7.28 -4.65
CA LEU A 416 0.01 -6.95 -6.01
C LEU A 416 -1.09 -6.38 -6.89
N GLY A 417 -2.34 -6.80 -6.68
CA GLY A 417 -3.46 -6.30 -7.45
C GLY A 417 -3.70 -4.80 -7.25
N ILE A 418 -3.23 -4.22 -6.12
CA ILE A 418 -3.32 -2.79 -5.80
C ILE A 418 -2.51 -1.94 -6.78
N PHE A 419 -1.41 -2.44 -7.36
CA PHE A 419 -0.55 -1.62 -8.23
C PHE A 419 -0.13 -2.28 -9.55
N VAL A 420 -0.26 -3.60 -9.71
CA VAL A 420 0.14 -4.36 -10.93
C VAL A 420 -1.01 -4.48 -11.96
N SER A 421 -2.05 -3.65 -11.84
CA SER A 421 -3.23 -3.66 -12.71
C SER A 421 -3.84 -5.05 -12.88
N SER A 422 -4.65 -5.42 -11.89
CA SER A 422 -5.69 -6.43 -12.06
C SER A 422 -6.89 -5.79 -12.74
N ALA A 423 -7.70 -6.58 -13.45
CA ALA A 423 -9.00 -6.12 -13.97
C ALA A 423 -9.89 -5.48 -12.88
N VAL A 424 -9.61 -5.82 -11.61
CA VAL A 424 -10.29 -5.33 -10.42
C VAL A 424 -9.87 -3.92 -10.03
N ALA A 425 -8.58 -3.56 -10.12
CA ALA A 425 -8.06 -2.24 -9.68
C ALA A 425 -8.03 -1.15 -10.78
N LYS A 426 -8.40 -1.49 -12.02
CA LYS A 426 -8.35 -0.56 -13.19
C LYS A 426 -9.24 0.66 -12.98
N LYS A 427 -10.38 0.49 -12.29
CA LYS A 427 -11.40 1.52 -12.08
C LYS A 427 -10.88 2.57 -11.11
N GLU A 428 -10.28 2.13 -10.01
CA GLU A 428 -9.72 2.91 -8.93
C GLU A 428 -8.60 3.81 -9.45
N HIS A 429 -7.66 3.26 -10.20
CA HIS A 429 -6.56 4.05 -10.79
C HIS A 429 -7.07 5.13 -11.75
N HIS A 430 -8.08 4.81 -12.57
CA HIS A 430 -8.67 5.80 -13.47
C HIS A 430 -9.33 6.95 -12.70
N GLN A 431 -10.08 6.64 -11.63
CA GLN A 431 -10.71 7.65 -10.78
C GLN A 431 -9.69 8.47 -9.99
N ILE A 432 -8.65 7.83 -9.45
CA ILE A 432 -7.54 8.51 -8.78
C ILE A 432 -6.89 9.50 -9.76
N VAL A 433 -6.51 9.08 -10.98
CA VAL A 433 -5.94 9.97 -12.00
C VAL A 433 -6.89 11.13 -12.37
N GLY A 434 -8.19 10.86 -12.51
CA GLY A 434 -9.19 11.90 -12.78
C GLY A 434 -9.35 12.93 -11.66
N LEU A 435 -9.30 12.48 -10.39
CA LEU A 435 -9.49 13.32 -9.21
C LEU A 435 -8.20 14.00 -8.72
N LEU A 436 -7.03 13.44 -9.04
CA LEU A 436 -5.72 13.90 -8.58
C LEU A 436 -5.46 15.39 -8.86
N ASN A 437 -5.91 15.90 -10.00
CA ASN A 437 -5.77 17.31 -10.36
C ASN A 437 -6.57 18.27 -9.45
N TYR A 438 -7.56 17.74 -8.73
CA TYR A 438 -8.48 18.54 -7.93
C TYR A 438 -8.29 18.34 -6.43
N ILE A 439 -7.74 17.20 -5.99
CA ILE A 439 -7.50 16.89 -4.56
C ILE A 439 -6.68 17.98 -3.85
N GLU A 440 -5.79 18.69 -4.57
CA GLU A 440 -5.03 19.84 -4.02
C GLU A 440 -5.90 21.04 -3.59
N HIS A 441 -7.16 21.10 -4.05
CA HIS A 441 -8.12 22.14 -3.73
C HIS A 441 -9.09 21.74 -2.61
N LEU A 442 -8.98 20.51 -2.09
CA LEU A 442 -9.78 20.10 -0.95
C LEU A 442 -9.39 20.94 0.27
N GLY A 443 -10.37 21.17 1.13
CA GLY A 443 -10.08 21.66 2.48
C GLY A 443 -9.22 20.64 3.23
N PRO A 444 -8.41 21.08 4.20
CA PRO A 444 -7.64 20.17 5.02
C PRO A 444 -8.59 19.26 5.82
N GLY A 445 -8.18 18.02 6.04
CA GLY A 445 -9.01 17.00 6.65
C GLY A 445 -8.70 15.57 6.18
N LEU A 446 -9.51 14.64 6.67
CA LEU A 446 -9.43 13.22 6.38
C LEU A 446 -10.64 12.78 5.57
N TYR A 447 -10.42 12.13 4.43
CA TYR A 447 -11.46 11.75 3.48
C TYR A 447 -11.35 10.29 3.05
N GLU A 448 -12.49 9.61 2.92
CA GLU A 448 -12.58 8.30 2.27
C GLU A 448 -13.13 8.47 0.84
N LEU A 449 -12.38 7.97 -0.14
CA LEU A 449 -12.84 7.84 -1.50
C LEU A 449 -13.69 6.57 -1.64
N LYS A 450 -14.99 6.73 -1.86
CA LYS A 450 -15.92 5.63 -2.19
C LYS A 450 -16.33 5.67 -3.65
N LEU A 451 -16.35 4.50 -4.27
CA LEU A 451 -16.81 4.32 -5.64
C LEU A 451 -18.19 3.66 -5.62
N HIS A 452 -19.20 4.36 -6.11
CA HIS A 452 -20.56 3.84 -6.27
C HIS A 452 -20.78 3.41 -7.71
N GLU A 453 -21.26 2.18 -7.91
CA GLU A 453 -21.65 1.69 -9.21
C GLU A 453 -23.03 2.22 -9.58
N ILE A 454 -23.14 2.85 -10.75
CA ILE A 454 -24.40 3.24 -11.37
C ILE A 454 -24.57 2.38 -12.61
N THR A 455 -25.56 1.51 -12.56
CA THR A 455 -26.05 0.76 -13.72
C THR A 455 -27.18 1.55 -14.38
N ASP A 456 -26.85 2.34 -15.38
CA ASP A 456 -27.84 2.99 -16.24
C ASP A 456 -28.35 1.98 -17.28
N ASP A 457 -29.57 1.47 -17.09
CA ASP A 457 -30.33 0.57 -17.97
C ASP A 457 -29.65 -0.75 -18.43
N ALA A 458 -30.49 -1.71 -18.83
CA ALA A 458 -30.06 -3.05 -19.22
C ALA A 458 -29.26 -3.02 -20.54
N GLY A 459 -27.93 -2.88 -20.45
CA GLY A 459 -27.00 -3.03 -21.57
C GLY A 459 -25.86 -2.00 -21.66
N ALA A 460 -25.86 -0.93 -20.86
CA ALA A 460 -24.74 0.00 -20.83
C ALA A 460 -23.59 -0.51 -19.94
N SER A 461 -22.36 -0.09 -20.25
CA SER A 461 -21.21 -0.34 -19.37
C SER A 461 -21.41 0.44 -18.06
N PRO A 462 -21.20 -0.16 -16.88
CA PRO A 462 -21.42 0.53 -15.61
C PRO A 462 -20.55 1.78 -15.51
N HIS A 463 -21.15 2.90 -15.08
CA HIS A 463 -20.44 4.14 -14.79
C HIS A 463 -20.27 4.27 -13.27
N TYR A 464 -19.09 4.68 -12.82
CA TYR A 464 -18.78 4.81 -11.39
C TYR A 464 -18.81 6.26 -10.95
N LEU A 465 -19.55 6.54 -9.88
CA LEU A 465 -19.60 7.85 -9.23
C LEU A 465 -18.67 7.83 -8.01
N ALA A 466 -17.63 8.66 -8.06
CA ALA A 466 -16.71 8.82 -6.95
C ALA A 466 -17.26 9.82 -5.91
N HIS A 467 -17.35 9.41 -4.65
CA HIS A 467 -17.66 10.25 -3.51
C HIS A 467 -16.45 10.37 -2.59
N LEU A 468 -16.11 11.59 -2.17
CA LEU A 468 -15.15 11.83 -1.09
C LEU A 468 -15.94 12.12 0.18
N GLU A 469 -16.07 11.12 1.05
CA GLU A 469 -16.76 11.24 2.33
C GLU A 469 -15.79 11.77 3.39
N GLU A 470 -16.17 12.78 4.15
CA GLU A 470 -15.36 13.27 5.27
C GLU A 470 -15.38 12.24 6.42
N ARG A 471 -14.22 12.00 7.02
CA ARG A 471 -14.01 10.98 8.06
C ARG A 471 -13.31 11.53 9.28
N SER A 472 -13.46 10.80 10.38
CA SER A 472 -12.74 11.02 11.62
C SER A 472 -11.66 9.96 11.83
N ILE A 473 -10.67 10.26 12.67
CA ILE A 473 -9.65 9.28 13.06
C ILE A 473 -10.28 8.02 13.69
N ALA A 474 -11.44 8.17 14.35
CA ALA A 474 -12.19 7.06 14.92
C ALA A 474 -12.77 6.09 13.88
N ASP A 475 -12.93 6.52 12.62
CA ASP A 475 -13.42 5.67 11.53
C ASP A 475 -12.33 4.76 10.96
N ILE A 476 -11.05 5.12 11.15
CA ILE A 476 -9.89 4.34 10.70
C ILE A 476 -9.46 3.34 11.77
N SER A 477 -9.29 3.83 13.00
CA SER A 477 -8.81 3.00 14.09
C SER A 477 -9.99 2.39 14.82
N SER A 478 -10.24 1.10 14.59
CA SER A 478 -10.93 0.32 15.63
C SER A 478 -9.99 0.33 16.84
N ARG A 479 -10.24 1.21 17.82
CA ARG A 479 -9.43 1.38 19.04
C ARG A 479 -9.45 0.14 19.96
N LYS A 480 -9.36 -1.08 19.42
CA LYS A 480 -8.72 -2.15 20.16
C LYS A 480 -7.28 -1.70 20.31
N LYS A 481 -6.92 -1.20 21.50
CA LYS A 481 -5.54 -0.96 21.89
C LYS A 481 -4.77 -2.22 21.50
N ASN A 482 -4.07 -2.16 20.37
CA ASN A 482 -3.08 -3.18 20.08
C ASN A 482 -2.09 -3.14 21.24
N ASN A 483 -1.54 -4.29 21.60
CA ASN A 483 -0.59 -4.39 22.70
C ASN A 483 0.74 -3.73 22.30
N GLU A 484 0.76 -2.41 22.08
CA GLU A 484 1.94 -1.60 21.76
C GLU A 484 3.03 -1.81 22.81
N GLU A 485 2.63 -2.01 24.07
CA GLU A 485 3.53 -2.39 25.16
C GLU A 485 4.29 -3.69 24.82
N ILE A 486 3.59 -4.72 24.33
CA ILE A 486 4.20 -5.99 23.90
C ILE A 486 5.19 -5.78 22.76
N PHE A 487 4.83 -4.97 21.76
CA PHE A 487 5.74 -4.65 20.64
C PHE A 487 6.93 -3.77 21.03
N ASN A 488 6.80 -2.94 22.06
CA ASN A 488 7.94 -2.22 22.64
C ASN A 488 8.99 -3.18 23.23
N TYR A 489 8.57 -4.29 23.86
CA TYR A 489 9.50 -5.34 24.30
C TYR A 489 10.21 -6.02 23.13
N VAL A 490 9.49 -6.28 22.02
CA VAL A 490 10.07 -6.82 20.79
C VAL A 490 11.16 -5.91 20.26
N ARG A 491 10.89 -4.60 20.15
CA ARG A 491 11.87 -3.60 19.72
C ARG A 491 13.11 -3.63 20.61
N MET A 492 12.92 -3.59 21.92
CA MET A 492 14.03 -3.59 22.87
C MET A 492 14.90 -4.85 22.75
N ILE A 493 14.29 -6.04 22.72
CA ILE A 493 15.02 -7.30 22.54
C ILE A 493 15.76 -7.32 21.20
N SER A 494 15.14 -6.82 20.14
CA SER A 494 15.79 -6.69 18.84
C SER A 494 17.02 -5.80 18.90
N GLU A 495 16.95 -4.64 19.56
CA GLU A 495 18.07 -3.72 19.73
C GLU A 495 19.23 -4.37 20.51
N TYR A 496 18.93 -5.12 21.59
CA TYR A 496 19.95 -5.86 22.34
C TYR A 496 20.58 -6.99 21.53
N ASN A 497 19.78 -7.76 20.79
CA ASN A 497 20.28 -8.87 19.97
C ASN A 497 21.13 -8.35 18.80
N ALA A 498 20.71 -7.28 18.14
CA ALA A 498 21.50 -6.58 17.12
C ALA A 498 22.85 -6.10 17.67
N MET A 499 22.84 -5.42 18.82
CA MET A 499 24.07 -4.97 19.47
C MET A 499 24.97 -6.14 19.86
N SER A 500 24.40 -7.22 20.40
CA SER A 500 25.14 -8.43 20.77
C SER A 500 25.75 -9.11 19.53
N TYR A 501 25.01 -9.17 18.43
CA TYR A 501 25.51 -9.69 17.16
C TYR A 501 26.72 -8.89 16.67
N ASP A 502 26.59 -7.55 16.62
CA ASP A 502 27.66 -6.65 16.17
C ASP A 502 28.95 -6.78 17.02
N LEU A 503 28.81 -7.06 18.31
CA LEU A 503 29.93 -7.18 19.25
C LEU A 503 30.60 -8.56 19.25
N PHE A 504 29.83 -9.64 19.09
CA PHE A 504 30.32 -11.01 19.27
C PHE A 504 30.48 -11.78 17.95
N PRO A 505 29.43 -12.35 17.33
CA PRO A 505 29.58 -13.16 16.12
C PRO A 505 29.86 -12.33 14.85
N GLY A 506 29.37 -11.10 14.76
CA GLY A 506 29.44 -10.26 13.56
C GLY A 506 30.87 -10.06 13.04
N PRO A 507 31.84 -9.65 13.88
CA PRO A 507 33.24 -9.48 13.44
C PRO A 507 33.86 -10.76 12.90
N ILE A 508 33.52 -11.93 13.48
CA ILE A 508 34.01 -13.23 13.02
C ILE A 508 33.41 -13.55 11.66
N ILE A 509 32.09 -13.39 11.50
CA ILE A 509 31.40 -13.66 10.23
C ILE A 509 31.95 -12.77 9.12
N ARG A 510 32.04 -11.46 9.35
CA ARG A 510 32.60 -10.51 8.39
C ARG A 510 34.04 -10.82 7.99
N HIS A 511 34.84 -11.39 8.89
CA HIS A 511 36.21 -11.82 8.58
C HIS A 511 36.27 -13.02 7.62
N PHE A 512 35.32 -13.95 7.71
CA PHE A 512 35.28 -15.15 6.86
C PHE A 512 34.44 -14.98 5.59
N SER A 513 33.55 -13.98 5.56
CA SER A 513 32.77 -13.63 4.38
C SER A 513 33.61 -12.94 3.30
N ASN A 514 33.41 -13.34 2.06
CA ASN A 514 33.94 -12.68 0.87
C ASN A 514 32.99 -12.88 -0.32
N GLU A 515 33.28 -12.26 -1.46
CA GLU A 515 32.39 -12.31 -2.62
C GLU A 515 32.19 -13.75 -3.15
N LEU A 516 33.21 -14.63 -3.08
CA LEU A 516 33.09 -16.01 -3.51
C LEU A 516 32.12 -16.81 -2.63
N THR A 517 32.25 -16.70 -1.30
CA THR A 517 31.34 -17.38 -0.37
C THR A 517 29.92 -16.83 -0.47
N ALA A 518 29.78 -15.52 -0.65
CA ALA A 518 28.51 -14.86 -0.82
C ALA A 518 27.80 -15.29 -2.12
N GLU A 519 28.52 -15.34 -3.24
CA GLU A 519 27.99 -15.82 -4.52
C GLU A 519 27.58 -17.30 -4.44
N PHE A 520 28.40 -18.14 -3.80
CA PHE A 520 28.05 -19.54 -3.57
C PHE A 520 26.74 -19.69 -2.79
N MET A 521 26.58 -18.94 -1.69
CA MET A 521 25.35 -18.95 -0.90
C MET A 521 24.13 -18.49 -1.71
N ARG A 522 24.27 -17.43 -2.51
CA ARG A 522 23.19 -16.97 -3.40
C ARG A 522 22.79 -18.04 -4.41
N LYS A 523 23.77 -18.72 -5.03
CA LYS A 523 23.52 -19.77 -6.02
C LYS A 523 22.82 -20.98 -5.41
N ILE A 524 23.16 -21.41 -4.19
CA ILE A 524 22.50 -22.54 -3.52
C ILE A 524 21.14 -22.19 -2.88
N HIS A 525 20.74 -20.91 -2.92
CA HIS A 525 19.45 -20.49 -2.39
C HIS A 525 18.29 -21.30 -3.02
N PRO A 526 17.34 -21.82 -2.24
CA PRO A 526 16.30 -22.72 -2.74
C PRO A 526 15.53 -22.19 -3.95
N LEU A 527 15.21 -20.88 -3.95
CA LEU A 527 14.52 -20.26 -5.08
C LEU A 527 15.34 -20.26 -6.38
N ARG A 528 16.66 -20.04 -6.32
CA ARG A 528 17.52 -20.12 -7.52
C ARG A 528 17.74 -21.56 -7.95
N GLN A 529 17.94 -22.46 -6.99
CA GLN A 529 18.04 -23.90 -7.26
C GLN A 529 16.79 -24.43 -7.97
N ASN A 530 15.60 -23.94 -7.61
CA ASN A 530 14.36 -24.28 -8.31
C ASN A 530 14.37 -23.83 -9.78
N GLN A 531 14.91 -22.65 -10.08
CA GLN A 531 15.05 -22.17 -11.46
C GLN A 531 16.08 -23.00 -12.25
N TYR A 532 17.23 -23.30 -11.64
CA TYR A 532 18.29 -24.09 -12.29
C TYR A 532 17.84 -25.52 -12.56
N ALA A 533 17.21 -26.18 -11.58
CA ALA A 533 16.70 -27.54 -11.71
C ALA A 533 15.59 -27.66 -12.76
N LEU A 534 14.84 -26.58 -13.00
CA LEU A 534 13.76 -26.52 -13.98
C LEU A 534 14.16 -25.66 -15.18
N SER A 535 15.31 -25.98 -15.78
CA SER A 535 15.84 -25.31 -16.97
C SER A 535 16.52 -26.29 -17.93
N HIS A 536 17.05 -25.80 -19.04
CA HIS A 536 17.88 -26.55 -20.00
C HIS A 536 19.19 -27.08 -19.39
N LEU A 537 19.57 -26.63 -18.20
CA LEU A 537 20.70 -27.19 -17.44
C LEU A 537 20.39 -28.59 -16.89
N ASN A 538 19.12 -28.99 -16.81
CA ASN A 538 18.71 -30.32 -16.35
C ASN A 538 18.41 -31.26 -17.53
N PRO A 539 19.27 -32.25 -17.83
CA PRO A 539 19.07 -33.18 -18.94
C PRO A 539 17.79 -34.02 -18.83
N PHE A 540 17.24 -34.20 -17.62
CA PHE A 540 15.99 -34.94 -17.43
C PHE A 540 14.76 -34.25 -18.06
N LEU A 541 14.84 -32.96 -18.39
CA LEU A 541 13.79 -32.23 -19.09
C LEU A 541 13.89 -32.32 -20.63
N TYR A 542 14.99 -32.84 -21.18
CA TYR A 542 15.16 -32.89 -22.64
C TYR A 542 14.09 -33.71 -23.38
N PRO A 543 13.64 -34.88 -22.86
CA PRO A 543 12.53 -35.60 -23.46
C PRO A 543 11.23 -34.77 -23.51
N VAL A 544 11.00 -33.92 -22.51
CA VAL A 544 9.84 -33.02 -22.46
C VAL A 544 9.95 -31.95 -23.56
N PHE A 545 11.08 -31.24 -23.64
CA PHE A 545 11.28 -30.20 -24.66
C PHE A 545 11.21 -30.73 -26.09
N TRP A 546 11.65 -31.96 -26.32
CA TRP A 546 11.57 -32.58 -27.63
C TRP A 546 10.15 -33.03 -28.00
N SER A 547 9.39 -33.52 -27.02
CA SER A 547 8.02 -34.01 -27.25
C SER A 547 6.96 -32.90 -27.21
N SER A 548 7.20 -31.79 -26.51
CA SER A 548 6.21 -30.72 -26.32
C SER A 548 5.66 -30.13 -27.63
N PRO A 549 6.44 -29.89 -28.72
CA PRO A 549 5.89 -29.38 -29.97
C PRO A 549 4.94 -30.38 -30.64
N LEU A 550 5.25 -31.68 -30.57
CA LEU A 550 4.40 -32.75 -31.11
C LEU A 550 3.10 -32.85 -30.31
N VAL A 551 3.18 -32.72 -28.98
CA VAL A 551 2.00 -32.70 -28.11
C VAL A 551 1.11 -31.50 -28.40
N ARG A 552 1.67 -30.30 -28.60
CA ARG A 552 0.89 -29.10 -28.96
C ARG A 552 0.16 -29.26 -30.29
N GLN A 553 0.82 -29.86 -31.29
CA GLN A 553 0.21 -30.11 -32.61
C GLN A 553 -0.93 -31.14 -32.55
N ASN A 554 -0.86 -32.09 -31.63
CA ASN A 554 -1.82 -33.19 -31.48
C ASN A 554 -2.64 -33.07 -30.19
N ARG A 555 -2.85 -31.85 -29.69
CA ARG A 555 -3.57 -31.56 -28.45
C ARG A 555 -5.02 -32.06 -28.55
N ILE A 556 -5.46 -32.87 -27.59
CA ILE A 556 -6.84 -33.37 -27.47
C ILE A 556 -7.45 -32.80 -26.20
N THR A 557 -8.31 -31.80 -26.35
CA THR A 557 -9.03 -31.20 -25.21
C THR A 557 -10.18 -32.12 -24.79
N ILE A 558 -10.17 -32.49 -23.51
CA ILE A 558 -11.23 -33.30 -22.89
C ILE A 558 -12.52 -32.49 -22.70
N ALA A 559 -13.68 -33.15 -22.75
CA ALA A 559 -14.96 -32.51 -22.48
C ALA A 559 -15.13 -32.15 -20.99
N GLU A 560 -15.74 -31.00 -20.69
CA GLU A 560 -15.94 -30.50 -19.31
C GLU A 560 -16.80 -31.42 -18.43
N ASN A 561 -17.68 -32.21 -19.05
CA ASN A 561 -18.54 -33.17 -18.36
C ASN A 561 -17.86 -34.52 -18.08
N ASN A 562 -16.59 -34.70 -18.46
CA ASN A 562 -15.85 -35.93 -18.19
C ASN A 562 -15.71 -36.16 -16.67
N PHE A 563 -16.01 -37.37 -16.23
CA PHE A 563 -16.00 -37.75 -14.82
C PHE A 563 -14.66 -37.52 -14.12
N PHE A 564 -13.58 -37.97 -14.73
CA PHE A 564 -12.25 -37.93 -14.12
C PHE A 564 -11.73 -36.49 -14.02
N LEU A 565 -12.12 -35.63 -14.96
CA LEU A 565 -11.86 -34.19 -14.85
C LEU A 565 -12.61 -33.57 -13.66
N GLN A 566 -13.87 -33.92 -13.43
CA GLN A 566 -14.61 -33.45 -12.25
C GLN A 566 -13.98 -33.95 -10.95
N GLN A 567 -13.53 -35.22 -10.91
CA GLN A 567 -12.77 -35.77 -9.77
C GLN A 567 -11.47 -35.00 -9.53
N GLN A 568 -10.75 -34.60 -10.59
CA GLN A 568 -9.55 -33.76 -10.49
C GLN A 568 -9.86 -32.42 -9.81
N VAL A 569 -10.97 -31.77 -10.17
CA VAL A 569 -11.39 -30.49 -9.57
C VAL A 569 -11.67 -30.64 -8.08
N TYR A 570 -12.42 -31.67 -7.67
CA TYR A 570 -12.67 -31.95 -6.26
C TYR A 570 -11.39 -32.27 -5.49
N PHE A 571 -10.47 -33.02 -6.11
CA PHE A 571 -9.16 -33.32 -5.52
C PHE A 571 -8.34 -32.04 -5.32
N SER A 572 -8.33 -31.12 -6.30
CA SER A 572 -7.68 -29.82 -6.12
C SER A 572 -8.29 -29.01 -4.98
N SER A 573 -9.63 -28.92 -4.89
CA SER A 573 -10.30 -28.24 -3.78
C SER A 573 -9.98 -28.85 -2.41
N PHE A 574 -9.76 -30.17 -2.36
CA PHE A 574 -9.31 -30.85 -1.15
C PHE A 574 -7.86 -30.45 -0.79
N ILE A 575 -6.94 -30.47 -1.75
CA ILE A 575 -5.54 -30.04 -1.53
C ILE A 575 -5.46 -28.57 -1.10
N GLU A 576 -6.25 -27.69 -1.72
CA GLU A 576 -6.38 -26.29 -1.29
C GLU A 576 -6.90 -26.17 0.14
N GLY A 577 -7.89 -27.00 0.51
CA GLY A 577 -8.38 -27.11 1.88
C GLY A 577 -7.29 -27.51 2.87
N MET A 578 -6.45 -28.50 2.52
CA MET A 578 -5.31 -28.92 3.35
C MET A 578 -4.28 -27.80 3.54
N TRP A 579 -3.91 -27.10 2.47
CA TRP A 579 -3.00 -25.96 2.56
C TRP A 579 -3.56 -24.82 3.40
N ASN A 580 -4.87 -24.56 3.31
CA ASN A 580 -5.53 -23.58 4.16
C ASN A 580 -5.48 -23.96 5.65
N VAL A 581 -5.68 -25.24 5.98
CA VAL A 581 -5.54 -25.74 7.37
C VAL A 581 -4.10 -25.57 7.84
N LEU A 582 -3.11 -26.03 7.07
CA LEU A 582 -1.70 -25.93 7.43
C LEU A 582 -1.25 -24.48 7.62
N GLY A 583 -1.61 -23.59 6.68
CA GLY A 583 -1.31 -22.16 6.76
C GLY A 583 -1.95 -21.52 7.99
N THR A 584 -3.26 -21.75 8.20
CA THR A 584 -3.99 -21.19 9.35
C THR A 584 -3.43 -21.68 10.68
N SER A 585 -3.15 -22.98 10.83
CA SER A 585 -2.59 -23.54 12.05
C SER A 585 -1.19 -23.01 12.35
N ARG A 586 -0.35 -22.82 11.32
CA ARG A 586 0.96 -22.18 11.46
C ARG A 586 0.81 -20.73 11.94
N ASP A 587 -0.05 -19.96 11.28
CA ASP A 587 -0.23 -18.53 11.58
C ASP A 587 -0.78 -18.31 12.99
N ASP A 588 -1.75 -19.12 13.40
CA ASP A 588 -2.30 -19.13 14.76
C ASP A 588 -1.23 -19.55 15.80
N ALA A 589 -0.39 -20.54 15.48
CA ALA A 589 0.70 -20.95 16.37
C ALA A 589 1.76 -19.85 16.54
N ILE A 590 2.12 -19.16 15.46
CA ILE A 590 3.02 -18.00 15.49
C ILE A 590 2.47 -16.93 16.44
N GLU A 591 1.19 -16.59 16.30
CA GLU A 591 0.55 -15.58 17.13
C GLU A 591 0.47 -15.99 18.61
N LEU A 592 0.08 -17.23 18.89
CA LEU A 592 0.01 -17.76 20.25
C LEU A 592 1.39 -17.78 20.93
N ILE A 593 2.42 -18.25 20.22
CA ILE A 593 3.80 -18.27 20.76
C ILE A 593 4.28 -16.84 21.00
N PHE A 594 3.98 -15.90 20.09
CA PHE A 594 4.36 -14.50 20.25
C PHE A 594 3.76 -13.90 21.52
N TYR A 595 2.45 -14.04 21.71
CA TYR A 595 1.77 -13.53 22.90
C TYR A 595 2.16 -14.28 24.17
N ALA A 596 2.47 -15.57 24.10
CA ALA A 596 3.00 -16.31 25.24
C ALA A 596 4.39 -15.76 25.65
N ILE A 597 5.32 -15.58 24.71
CA ILE A 597 6.67 -15.10 25.03
C ILE A 597 6.61 -13.65 25.55
N TYR A 598 6.12 -12.73 24.72
CA TYR A 598 6.25 -11.30 25.02
C TYR A 598 5.21 -10.77 26.00
N GLY A 599 4.02 -11.39 26.04
CA GLY A 599 2.99 -10.98 26.98
C GLY A 599 3.21 -11.49 28.40
N TYR A 600 3.96 -12.57 28.61
CA TYR A 600 4.44 -12.91 29.96
C TYR A 600 5.68 -12.10 30.35
N LEU A 601 6.54 -11.75 29.38
CA LEU A 601 7.74 -10.96 29.62
C LEU A 601 7.43 -9.61 30.27
N GLN A 602 6.32 -8.95 29.91
CA GLN A 602 5.93 -7.66 30.50
C GLN A 602 5.77 -7.67 32.03
N PHE A 603 5.43 -8.83 32.61
CA PHE A 603 5.27 -8.95 34.07
C PHE A 603 6.59 -9.16 34.81
N VAL A 604 7.56 -9.78 34.13
CA VAL A 604 8.88 -10.15 34.68
C VAL A 604 9.93 -9.06 34.42
N ALA A 605 9.76 -8.27 33.36
CA ALA A 605 10.72 -7.26 32.95
C ALA A 605 10.76 -6.03 33.90
N PRO A 606 11.90 -5.32 34.00
CA PRO A 606 12.04 -4.13 34.85
C PRO A 606 11.12 -2.96 34.42
N PRO A 607 10.55 -2.19 35.36
CA PRO A 607 9.58 -1.11 35.07
C PRO A 607 10.16 0.10 34.32
N ASP A 608 11.48 0.29 34.26
CA ASP A 608 12.10 1.41 33.52
C ASP A 608 11.94 1.29 31.98
N ILE A 609 11.40 0.18 31.48
CA ILE A 609 11.08 -0.02 30.07
C ILE A 609 9.90 0.88 29.64
N GLU A 610 8.95 1.14 30.54
CA GLU A 610 7.81 2.04 30.26
C GLU A 610 8.26 3.47 29.93
N LYS A 611 9.37 3.95 30.53
CA LYS A 611 9.90 5.31 30.28
C LYS A 611 10.64 5.46 28.94
N LYS A 612 11.03 4.36 28.29
CA LYS A 612 11.75 4.35 27.00
C LYS A 612 10.88 3.86 25.84
N GLY A 613 9.64 3.46 26.10
CA GLY A 613 8.66 3.11 25.07
C GLY A 613 8.20 4.34 24.29
N PHE A 614 7.65 4.14 23.10
CA PHE A 614 6.93 5.22 22.43
C PHE A 614 5.65 5.49 23.19
N ILE A 615 5.64 6.56 23.98
CA ILE A 615 4.43 7.10 24.60
C ILE A 615 3.95 8.20 23.67
N HIS A 616 2.72 8.07 23.16
CA HIS A 616 2.05 9.14 22.43
C HIS A 616 1.87 10.34 23.37
N PHE A 617 2.76 11.33 23.27
CA PHE A 617 2.60 12.57 24.03
C PHE A 617 1.59 13.44 23.30
N VAL A 618 0.38 13.49 23.86
CA VAL A 618 -0.60 14.51 23.52
C VAL A 618 -0.02 15.85 23.97
N GLU A 619 0.56 16.62 23.05
CA GLU A 619 0.76 18.05 23.27
C GLU A 619 -0.62 18.72 23.31
N LYS A 620 -1.19 18.78 24.52
CA LYS A 620 -2.47 19.43 24.81
C LYS A 620 -2.51 20.93 24.50
N ASP A 621 -1.40 21.53 24.07
CA ASP A 621 -1.21 22.99 24.06
C ASP A 621 -1.48 23.65 22.68
N TYR A 622 -1.66 22.87 21.61
CA TYR A 622 -1.93 23.42 20.27
C TYR A 622 -3.39 23.93 20.10
N ASN A 623 -4.36 23.26 20.75
CA ASN A 623 -5.78 23.51 20.48
C ASN A 623 -6.30 24.85 21.02
N GLU A 624 -6.03 25.23 22.27
CA GLU A 624 -6.72 26.39 22.86
C GLU A 624 -6.32 27.73 22.23
N LYS A 625 -5.04 27.94 21.88
CA LYS A 625 -4.59 29.22 21.30
C LYS A 625 -4.95 29.36 19.81
N ALA A 626 -4.85 28.28 19.04
CA ALA A 626 -5.25 28.28 17.64
C ALA A 626 -6.78 28.44 17.51
N GLU A 627 -7.57 27.77 18.35
CA GLU A 627 -9.02 27.94 18.42
C GLU A 627 -9.43 29.37 18.80
N GLN A 628 -8.78 29.97 19.81
CA GLN A 628 -9.09 31.34 20.23
C GLN A 628 -8.82 32.38 19.14
N LEU A 629 -7.75 32.22 18.36
CA LEU A 629 -7.44 33.10 17.23
C LEU A 629 -8.45 32.92 16.08
N VAL A 630 -8.87 31.68 15.80
CA VAL A 630 -9.86 31.38 14.77
C VAL A 630 -11.23 31.96 15.11
N VAL A 631 -11.66 31.88 16.38
CA VAL A 631 -12.93 32.47 16.85
C VAL A 631 -12.86 34.01 16.81
N ALA A 632 -11.72 34.61 17.18
CA ALA A 632 -11.58 36.07 17.20
C ALA A 632 -11.75 36.71 15.81
N HIS A 633 -11.36 36.01 14.74
CA HIS A 633 -11.41 36.51 13.37
C HIS A 633 -12.58 35.94 12.54
N ILE A 634 -13.59 35.32 13.17
CA ILE A 634 -14.69 34.67 12.44
C ILE A 634 -15.58 35.64 11.65
N CYS A 635 -15.64 36.90 12.08
CA CYS A 635 -16.38 37.98 11.40
C CYS A 635 -15.51 38.78 10.42
N ASP A 636 -14.22 38.49 10.33
CA ASP A 636 -13.29 39.19 9.44
C ASP A 636 -13.25 38.52 8.07
N GLY A 637 -13.24 39.34 7.02
CA GLY A 637 -13.18 38.91 5.62
C GLY A 637 -14.06 39.74 4.71
N GLY A 638 -14.29 39.21 3.51
CA GLY A 638 -15.15 39.80 2.49
C GLY A 638 -15.82 38.73 1.62
N VAL A 639 -16.06 39.10 0.37
CA VAL A 639 -16.70 38.23 -0.64
C VAL A 639 -15.98 36.88 -0.81
N PRO A 640 -14.64 36.79 -0.90
CA PRO A 640 -13.93 35.51 -1.04
C PRO A 640 -14.18 34.55 0.12
N GLU A 641 -14.04 35.03 1.35
CA GLU A 641 -14.22 34.27 2.58
C GLU A 641 -15.67 33.80 2.73
N ALA A 642 -16.65 34.67 2.44
CA ALA A 642 -18.06 34.33 2.49
C ALA A 642 -18.44 33.24 1.47
N LEU A 643 -17.96 33.37 0.22
CA LEU A 643 -18.21 32.41 -0.85
C LEU A 643 -17.67 31.02 -0.48
N LEU A 644 -16.41 30.94 -0.05
CA LEU A 644 -15.78 29.68 0.33
C LEU A 644 -16.39 29.09 1.60
N ARG A 645 -16.72 29.91 2.61
CA ARG A 645 -17.43 29.47 3.82
C ARG A 645 -18.77 28.83 3.50
N ILE A 646 -19.56 29.43 2.59
CA ILE A 646 -20.84 28.85 2.17
C ILE A 646 -20.63 27.49 1.52
N LEU A 647 -19.72 27.37 0.56
CA LEU A 647 -19.47 26.09 -0.12
C LEU A 647 -19.00 25.00 0.86
N LEU A 648 -18.11 25.33 1.79
CA LEU A 648 -17.65 24.41 2.82
C LEU A 648 -18.78 23.99 3.77
N LEU A 649 -19.66 24.91 4.18
CA LEU A 649 -20.86 24.59 4.98
C LEU A 649 -21.81 23.66 4.23
N LEU A 650 -21.98 23.86 2.92
CA LEU A 650 -22.83 23.00 2.08
C LEU A 650 -22.23 21.60 1.93
N ILE A 651 -20.93 21.50 1.71
CA ILE A 651 -20.20 20.22 1.67
C ILE A 651 -20.32 19.51 3.02
N LYS A 652 -20.08 20.19 4.13
CA LYS A 652 -20.19 19.61 5.48
C LYS A 652 -21.61 19.13 5.78
N THR A 653 -22.63 19.87 5.34
CA THR A 653 -24.04 19.46 5.52
C THR A 653 -24.40 18.23 4.68
N GLN A 654 -23.79 18.09 3.50
CA GLN A 654 -23.94 16.90 2.66
C GLN A 654 -23.16 15.69 3.20
N GLY A 655 -22.01 15.93 3.82
CA GLY A 655 -21.10 14.90 4.36
C GLY A 655 -20.16 14.27 3.32
N TYR A 656 -20.32 14.62 2.05
CA TYR A 656 -19.49 14.09 0.95
C TYR A 656 -19.39 15.06 -0.23
N ILE A 657 -18.30 14.95 -0.99
CA ILE A 657 -18.08 15.69 -2.24
C ILE A 657 -18.29 14.72 -3.41
N ILE A 658 -19.12 15.13 -4.37
CA ILE A 658 -19.36 14.36 -5.59
C ILE A 658 -18.23 14.67 -6.58
N GLY A 659 -17.40 13.66 -6.86
CA GLY A 659 -16.19 13.79 -7.66
C GLY A 659 -16.41 14.29 -9.09
N THR A 660 -17.56 13.96 -9.71
CA THR A 660 -17.90 14.43 -11.07
C THR A 660 -18.22 15.92 -11.14
N ASN A 661 -18.69 16.51 -10.03
CA ASN A 661 -19.00 17.94 -9.94
C ASN A 661 -17.77 18.77 -9.56
N PHE A 662 -16.83 18.19 -8.83
CA PHE A 662 -15.70 18.91 -8.23
C PHE A 662 -14.82 19.66 -9.25
N PRO A 663 -14.50 19.11 -10.44
CA PRO A 663 -13.82 19.86 -11.51
C PRO A 663 -14.52 21.16 -11.90
N ASN A 664 -15.85 21.09 -12.08
CA ASN A 664 -16.66 22.23 -12.49
C ASN A 664 -16.73 23.28 -11.39
N VAL A 665 -16.81 22.86 -10.12
CA VAL A 665 -16.77 23.76 -8.95
C VAL A 665 -15.45 24.53 -8.95
N VAL A 666 -14.31 23.84 -9.03
CA VAL A 666 -12.98 24.48 -9.00
C VAL A 666 -12.80 25.43 -10.19
N GLN A 667 -13.24 25.03 -11.39
CA GLN A 667 -13.17 25.87 -12.57
C GLN A 667 -14.01 27.15 -12.41
N LYS A 668 -15.27 27.02 -11.98
CA LYS A 668 -16.16 28.17 -11.79
C LYS A 668 -15.69 29.11 -10.69
N LEU A 669 -15.08 28.58 -9.64
CA LEU A 669 -14.46 29.41 -8.60
C LEU A 669 -13.29 30.22 -9.15
N ARG A 670 -12.40 29.60 -9.94
CA ARG A 670 -11.27 30.31 -10.56
C ARG A 670 -11.68 31.38 -11.57
N GLU A 671 -12.77 31.14 -12.31
CA GLU A 671 -13.34 32.10 -13.27
C GLU A 671 -14.13 33.23 -12.60
N SER A 672 -14.51 33.08 -11.33
CA SER A 672 -15.38 34.04 -10.63
C SER A 672 -14.67 35.37 -10.34
N GLU A 673 -15.42 36.48 -10.42
CA GLU A 673 -14.88 37.80 -10.10
C GLU A 673 -14.42 37.92 -8.64
N ALA A 674 -15.02 37.13 -7.77
CA ALA A 674 -14.69 37.04 -6.35
C ALA A 674 -13.28 36.49 -6.10
N LEU A 675 -12.77 35.58 -6.94
CA LEU A 675 -11.51 34.87 -6.68
C LEU A 675 -10.43 35.09 -7.77
N LYS A 676 -10.80 35.63 -8.94
CA LYS A 676 -9.87 35.81 -10.09
C LYS A 676 -8.60 36.63 -9.79
N HIS A 677 -8.61 37.44 -8.73
CA HIS A 677 -7.50 38.31 -8.33
C HIS A 677 -6.58 37.67 -7.28
N LEU A 678 -6.98 36.55 -6.68
CA LEU A 678 -6.20 35.82 -5.69
C LEU A 678 -5.33 34.76 -6.37
N ASP A 679 -4.11 34.57 -5.88
CA ASP A 679 -3.30 33.45 -6.29
C ASP A 679 -3.77 32.13 -5.62
N ARG A 680 -3.19 31.01 -6.02
CA ARG A 680 -3.56 29.69 -5.48
C ARG A 680 -3.28 29.56 -3.99
N ASN A 681 -2.21 30.19 -3.49
CA ASN A 681 -1.81 30.09 -2.09
C ASN A 681 -2.78 30.87 -1.19
N ALA A 682 -3.20 32.07 -1.61
CA ALA A 682 -4.20 32.87 -0.93
C ALA A 682 -5.54 32.12 -0.84
N ILE A 683 -5.99 31.51 -1.94
CA ILE A 683 -7.21 30.67 -1.93
C ILE A 683 -7.06 29.51 -0.94
N LYS A 684 -5.92 28.80 -0.95
CA LYS A 684 -5.65 27.69 -0.04
C LYS A 684 -5.66 28.14 1.43
N GLN A 685 -5.10 29.31 1.74
CA GLN A 685 -5.12 29.89 3.09
C GLN A 685 -6.53 30.24 3.54
N ILE A 686 -7.36 30.81 2.66
CA ILE A 686 -8.77 31.09 2.98
C ILE A 686 -9.51 29.77 3.23
N VAL A 687 -9.39 28.78 2.33
CA VAL A 687 -10.02 27.47 2.50
C VAL A 687 -9.61 26.83 3.84
N HIS A 688 -8.32 26.83 4.16
CA HIS A 688 -7.80 26.33 5.43
C HIS A 688 -8.47 27.04 6.62
N THR A 689 -8.41 28.37 6.68
CA THR A 689 -8.97 29.17 7.77
C THR A 689 -10.47 28.92 7.95
N GLN A 690 -11.23 28.94 6.84
CA GLN A 690 -12.68 28.71 6.87
C GLN A 690 -13.04 27.28 7.27
N THR A 691 -12.25 26.27 6.87
CA THR A 691 -12.45 24.88 7.30
C THR A 691 -12.29 24.74 8.81
N ILE A 692 -11.28 25.37 9.43
CA ILE A 692 -11.11 25.32 10.89
C ILE A 692 -12.29 25.99 11.61
N MET A 693 -12.74 27.16 11.14
CA MET A 693 -13.90 27.88 11.71
C MET A 693 -15.16 27.02 11.71
N ILE A 694 -15.44 26.37 10.57
CA ILE A 694 -16.60 25.49 10.40
C ILE A 694 -16.45 24.21 11.22
N GLU A 695 -15.23 23.75 11.49
CA GLU A 695 -15.01 22.61 12.37
C GLU A 695 -15.32 22.92 13.82
N HIS A 696 -14.89 24.09 14.28
CA HIS A 696 -15.08 24.54 15.65
C HIS A 696 -16.57 24.79 15.97
N ASP A 697 -17.25 25.63 15.18
CA ASP A 697 -18.67 25.91 15.36
C ASP A 697 -19.36 26.20 14.01
N PRO A 698 -20.00 25.18 13.40
CA PRO A 698 -20.72 25.33 12.13
C PRO A 698 -21.88 26.34 12.20
N GLU A 699 -22.54 26.48 13.34
CA GLU A 699 -23.68 27.37 13.51
C GLU A 699 -23.23 28.81 13.68
N LEU A 700 -22.16 29.06 14.42
CA LEU A 700 -21.54 30.38 14.50
C LEU A 700 -21.00 30.80 13.13
N ALA A 701 -20.33 29.91 12.40
CA ALA A 701 -19.85 30.18 11.04
C ALA A 701 -21.02 30.54 10.09
N PHE A 702 -22.15 29.85 10.21
CA PHE A 702 -23.37 30.15 9.44
C PHE A 702 -23.97 31.52 9.81
N ASN A 703 -24.19 31.78 11.11
CA ASN A 703 -24.84 33.01 11.58
C ASN A 703 -24.01 34.28 11.36
N THR A 704 -22.68 34.14 11.23
CA THR A 704 -21.77 35.27 10.97
C THR A 704 -21.62 35.63 9.50
N LEU A 705 -22.14 34.82 8.56
CA LEU A 705 -22.08 35.11 7.11
C LEU A 705 -22.50 36.53 6.70
N PRO A 706 -23.60 37.12 7.26
CA PRO A 706 -23.99 38.49 6.92
C PRO A 706 -22.98 39.57 7.32
N HIS A 707 -22.08 39.30 8.28
CA HIS A 707 -21.06 40.24 8.73
C HIS A 707 -19.89 40.34 7.73
N LEU A 708 -19.65 39.29 6.94
CA LEU A 708 -18.64 39.28 5.88
C LEU A 708 -19.08 40.07 4.63
N LEU A 709 -20.39 40.26 4.46
CA LEU A 709 -21.00 40.85 3.26
C LEU A 709 -21.70 42.16 3.63
N LYS A 710 -20.99 43.27 3.40
CA LYS A 710 -21.35 44.61 3.90
C LYS A 710 -22.43 45.28 3.06
N SER A 711 -22.56 44.91 1.78
CA SER A 711 -23.53 45.50 0.85
C SER A 711 -24.53 44.49 0.31
N SER A 712 -25.69 44.96 -0.14
CA SER A 712 -26.70 44.14 -0.83
C SER A 712 -26.17 43.55 -2.13
N GLU A 713 -25.30 44.30 -2.82
CA GLU A 713 -24.66 43.94 -4.06
C GLU A 713 -23.71 42.75 -3.86
N GLU A 714 -22.90 42.77 -2.79
CA GLU A 714 -22.02 41.65 -2.41
C GLU A 714 -22.82 40.38 -2.10
N ARG A 715 -23.94 40.50 -1.37
CA ARG A 715 -24.82 39.37 -1.06
C ARG A 715 -25.43 38.77 -2.33
N ALA A 716 -25.94 39.61 -3.23
CA ALA A 716 -26.50 39.17 -4.50
C ALA A 716 -25.43 38.49 -5.38
N LEU A 717 -24.22 39.05 -5.43
CA LEU A 717 -23.09 38.49 -6.18
C LEU A 717 -22.72 37.09 -5.70
N VAL A 718 -22.57 36.88 -4.38
CA VAL A 718 -22.22 35.57 -3.81
C VAL A 718 -23.30 34.54 -4.10
N ILE A 719 -24.58 34.89 -3.92
CA ILE A 719 -25.71 34.00 -4.24
C ILE A 719 -25.69 33.61 -5.72
N GLN A 720 -25.50 34.59 -6.62
CA GLN A 720 -25.45 34.35 -8.06
C GLN A 720 -24.30 33.42 -8.44
N ILE A 721 -23.12 33.59 -7.85
CA ILE A 721 -21.97 32.71 -8.10
C ILE A 721 -22.29 31.27 -7.67
N ILE A 722 -22.88 31.08 -6.50
CA ILE A 722 -23.24 29.73 -6.01
C ILE A 722 -24.34 29.10 -6.87
N GLU A 723 -25.35 29.87 -7.31
CA GLU A 723 -26.38 29.39 -8.23
C GLU A 723 -25.77 28.96 -9.57
N ASN A 724 -24.83 29.72 -10.12
CA ASN A 724 -24.09 29.35 -11.32
C ASN A 724 -23.26 28.07 -11.13
N ILE A 725 -22.65 27.88 -9.96
CA ILE A 725 -21.94 26.65 -9.60
C ILE A 725 -22.92 25.47 -9.57
N LEU A 726 -24.07 25.62 -8.93
CA LEU A 726 -25.09 24.57 -8.83
C LEU A 726 -25.65 24.17 -10.19
N GLN A 727 -25.86 25.12 -11.10
CA GLN A 727 -26.29 24.85 -12.47
C GLN A 727 -25.25 24.08 -13.30
N SER A 728 -23.97 24.13 -12.90
CA SER A 728 -22.90 23.38 -13.57
C SER A 728 -22.75 21.93 -13.12
N PHE A 729 -23.53 21.49 -12.13
CA PHE A 729 -23.43 20.13 -11.59
C PHE A 729 -23.91 19.11 -12.61
N LYS A 730 -23.08 18.08 -12.85
CA LYS A 730 -23.43 16.93 -13.66
C LYS A 730 -24.34 15.97 -12.90
N THR A 731 -24.16 15.90 -11.58
CA THR A 731 -24.95 15.06 -10.68
C THR A 731 -25.62 15.95 -9.63
N PRO A 732 -26.94 15.84 -9.41
CA PRO A 732 -27.63 16.70 -8.46
C PRO A 732 -27.11 16.47 -7.02
N PRO A 733 -27.03 17.53 -6.19
CA PRO A 733 -26.62 17.40 -4.80
C PRO A 733 -27.78 16.88 -3.94
N SER A 734 -27.47 16.45 -2.72
CA SER A 734 -28.47 15.91 -1.78
C SER A 734 -29.58 16.92 -1.42
N GLU A 735 -30.75 16.42 -0.99
CA GLU A 735 -31.83 17.29 -0.48
C GLU A 735 -31.38 18.15 0.71
N LYS A 736 -30.50 17.62 1.58
CA LYS A 736 -29.91 18.35 2.71
C LYS A 736 -29.05 19.53 2.24
N TYR A 737 -28.25 19.32 1.19
CA TYR A 737 -27.45 20.39 0.57
C TYR A 737 -28.37 21.51 0.06
N GLN A 738 -29.43 21.13 -0.68
CA GLN A 738 -30.39 22.10 -1.23
C GLN A 738 -31.12 22.87 -0.13
N ALA A 739 -31.59 22.18 0.92
CA ALA A 739 -32.24 22.80 2.06
C ALA A 739 -31.32 23.79 2.80
N LYS A 740 -30.05 23.41 3.04
CA LYS A 740 -29.08 24.33 3.67
C LYS A 740 -28.79 25.54 2.79
N PHE A 741 -28.69 25.36 1.47
CA PHE A 741 -28.53 26.48 0.54
C PHE A 741 -29.71 27.45 0.60
N GLN A 742 -30.95 26.94 0.66
CA GLN A 742 -32.14 27.80 0.84
C GLN A 742 -32.12 28.54 2.17
N SER A 743 -31.67 27.91 3.26
CA SER A 743 -31.49 28.57 4.55
C SER A 743 -30.43 29.68 4.51
N ILE A 744 -29.30 29.46 3.82
CA ILE A 744 -28.27 30.48 3.60
C ILE A 744 -28.83 31.65 2.78
N LYS A 745 -29.57 31.36 1.71
CA LYS A 745 -30.21 32.39 0.88
C LYS A 745 -31.15 33.28 1.70
N ARG A 746 -32.02 32.67 2.51
CA ARG A 746 -32.90 33.40 3.44
C ARG A 746 -32.12 34.26 4.43
N LEU A 747 -31.03 33.74 5.00
CA LEU A 747 -30.20 34.48 5.95
C LEU A 747 -29.59 35.74 5.33
N LEU A 748 -29.15 35.66 4.07
CA LEU A 748 -28.54 36.79 3.36
C LEU A 748 -29.58 37.79 2.83
N GLU A 749 -30.80 37.34 2.53
CA GLU A 749 -31.93 38.18 2.10
C GLU A 749 -32.58 38.97 3.26
N ILE A 750 -32.47 38.48 4.51
CA ILE A 750 -32.94 39.21 5.69
C ILE A 750 -32.03 40.43 5.90
N ARG A 751 -32.61 41.64 5.80
CA ARG A 751 -31.92 42.90 6.10
C ARG A 751 -31.31 42.81 7.50
N SER A 752 -29.98 42.94 7.58
CA SER A 752 -29.32 43.23 8.86
C SER A 752 -29.90 44.57 9.37
N PRO A 753 -30.28 44.66 10.65
CA PRO A 753 -30.83 45.88 11.22
C PRO A 753 -29.85 47.06 11.16
#